data_AF-A0A4R5K759-F1
#
_entry.id   AF-A0A4R5K759-F1
#
_cell.length_a   1.000
_cell.length_b   1.000
_cell.length_c   1.000
_cell.angle_alpha   90.00
_cell.angle_beta   90.00
_cell.angle_gamma   90.00
#
_symmetry.space_group_name_H-M   'P 1'
#
loop_
_entity.id
_entity.type
_entity.pdbx_description
1 polymer ?
#
loop_
_entity_poly.entity_id
_entity_poly.type
_entity_poly.pdbx_seq_one_letter_code
_entity_poly.pdbx_strand_id
1 'polypeptide(L)'
;MNLRTSIVVVNEFSVPLPDGRGSRGATPGSYVERYMAREHAVEPLAPVQRLRTDDFILRYMARETAVEHAPTRTAAKEGMRQAQGNGGVAFGYGSVSLSDEQLKAASRDIQNGFENGKTVLKTVLSFSEEYLKKHGIVARDFHCGKPGDYRGHIDQMKLRMAIMHGLERMSSGNSGFDDLRYVGVLQVDTGHLHCHLAMVDAGAGTAARDGRQRGKLLDRHKSRLRRGVDAWLDEKQAMAHLSSAVGYERRNVTTFIKRWAHERMRDEALPQFLLACLPRDTSLWRAGSNDRRMRKANQLVTELVTEQLERAGSPMPAAMEKIVDYANERRAKEGLGTTAWQKLVDAGRGRIIEGAVNAVYQLVRALPEDELRIRTPMLDIMGMDYKEMAGLARGRQGAGAGDRSDDDPVSFGFRLRSYASRLEHHKERAAAYRTLARQWEKADRAGIPLDSRPLYDFYRFEEEHHRRLMAKYQHFLPFVGDAGAWYEQHRELSGYGRRLLSLISLRADASLQRMKVAGEAERLGREIYGQPGGRLLTEGTAGRTVLDHRIETMRRIYDQRLDDLKAELTGSSLVLRPAPAGSGAGDGDPVSTAIEPGLGYAFREVKALDLHHLGYDFPADISIGAGPTQAFISHAGQRHRLLEGAMSYLDGSGQASAIADLPVDDVAAMTKLAAQLADSTRPDGTATLPSRFARLRARQGATRRQAATALDAGLAVRIQVQVDQAAIDTAEALVSGPEPDLDTDQPAPFD
;
A
#
# COMPACT_ATOMS: atom_id res chain seq x y z
N MET A 1 -6.17 -48.93 -1.49
CA MET A 1 -7.34 -49.26 -0.65
C MET A 1 -8.60 -48.67 -1.26
N ASN A 2 -9.75 -49.34 -1.09
CA ASN A 2 -11.02 -48.86 -1.64
C ASN A 2 -11.64 -47.80 -0.71
N LEU A 3 -11.91 -46.59 -1.22
CA LEU A 3 -12.56 -45.52 -0.44
C LEU A 3 -13.90 -45.94 0.18
N ARG A 4 -14.59 -46.92 -0.42
CA ARG A 4 -15.85 -47.47 0.10
C ARG A 4 -15.69 -48.20 1.44
N THR A 5 -14.53 -48.81 1.69
CA THR A 5 -14.21 -49.50 2.95
C THR A 5 -13.56 -48.55 3.96
N SER A 6 -12.84 -47.52 3.50
CA SER A 6 -12.18 -46.54 4.37
C SER A 6 -13.13 -45.50 4.97
N ILE A 7 -14.20 -45.12 4.26
CA ILE A 7 -15.26 -44.23 4.75
C ILE A 7 -16.62 -44.91 4.54
N VAL A 8 -17.20 -45.44 5.62
CA VAL A 8 -18.50 -46.12 5.58
C VAL A 8 -19.62 -45.10 5.82
N VAL A 9 -20.62 -45.06 4.94
CA VAL A 9 -21.73 -44.10 4.99
C VAL A 9 -23.06 -44.83 5.18
N VAL A 10 -23.62 -44.71 6.38
CA VAL A 10 -24.94 -45.25 6.75
C VAL A 10 -25.93 -44.11 6.79
N ASN A 11 -27.09 -44.27 6.15
CA ASN A 11 -28.10 -43.23 6.05
C ASN A 11 -29.45 -43.80 6.48
N GLU A 12 -30.06 -43.12 7.45
CA GLU A 12 -31.43 -43.29 7.88
C GLU A 12 -32.19 -41.98 7.65
N PHE A 13 -33.51 -42.03 7.59
CA PHE A 13 -34.33 -40.84 7.37
C PHE A 13 -35.65 -40.90 8.13
N SER A 14 -36.20 -39.73 8.44
CA SER A 14 -37.47 -39.56 9.13
C SER A 14 -38.37 -38.65 8.30
N VAL A 15 -39.58 -39.12 8.00
CA VAL A 15 -40.60 -38.41 7.21
C VAL A 15 -41.79 -38.10 8.12
N PRO A 16 -42.38 -36.89 8.01
CA PRO A 16 -43.59 -36.55 8.75
C PRO A 16 -44.80 -37.33 8.20
N LEU A 17 -45.55 -37.97 9.10
CA LEU A 17 -46.80 -38.69 8.81
C LEU A 17 -48.00 -37.78 9.11
N PRO A 18 -49.17 -38.03 8.47
CA PRO A 18 -50.36 -37.20 8.62
C PRO A 18 -50.92 -37.09 10.05
N ASP A 19 -50.51 -38.00 10.94
CA ASP A 19 -50.91 -38.07 12.35
C ASP A 19 -49.96 -37.32 13.29
N GLY A 20 -49.01 -36.54 12.74
CA GLY A 20 -48.01 -35.80 13.51
C GLY A 20 -46.86 -36.67 14.04
N ARG A 21 -46.83 -37.98 13.73
CA ARG A 21 -45.71 -38.86 14.05
C ARG A 21 -44.67 -38.87 12.93
N GLY A 22 -43.44 -39.24 13.27
CA GLY A 22 -42.37 -39.44 12.28
C GLY A 22 -42.12 -40.91 12.00
N SER A 23 -41.85 -41.27 10.75
CA SER A 23 -41.58 -42.67 10.35
C SER A 23 -40.46 -43.35 11.15
N ARG A 24 -39.48 -42.58 11.66
CA ARG A 24 -38.41 -43.03 12.57
C ARG A 24 -38.08 -41.97 13.63
N GLY A 25 -39.12 -41.52 14.34
CA GLY A 25 -39.06 -40.55 15.43
C GLY A 25 -39.57 -39.17 15.02
N ALA A 26 -40.36 -38.54 15.91
CA ALA A 26 -41.07 -37.28 15.65
C ALA A 26 -40.26 -36.01 16.01
N THR A 27 -39.14 -36.16 16.72
CA THR A 27 -38.35 -35.03 17.26
C THR A 27 -36.88 -35.06 16.80
N PRO A 28 -36.59 -34.84 15.50
CA PRO A 28 -35.22 -34.77 15.00
C PRO A 28 -34.36 -33.66 15.64
N GLY A 29 -34.94 -32.55 16.13
CA GLY A 29 -34.19 -31.55 16.90
C GLY A 29 -33.68 -32.10 18.24
N SER A 30 -34.53 -32.82 18.98
CA SER A 30 -34.13 -33.48 20.22
C SER A 30 -33.05 -34.56 20.01
N TYR A 31 -33.01 -35.18 18.83
CA TYR A 31 -31.93 -36.11 18.45
C TYR A 31 -30.57 -35.39 18.34
N VAL A 32 -30.53 -34.15 17.85
CA VAL A 32 -29.29 -33.36 17.78
C VAL A 32 -28.78 -33.02 19.18
N GLU A 33 -29.65 -32.51 20.06
CA GLU A 33 -29.25 -32.06 21.39
C GLU A 33 -28.98 -33.19 22.38
N ARG A 34 -29.79 -34.26 22.38
CA ARG A 34 -29.72 -35.30 23.42
C ARG A 34 -28.92 -36.53 22.99
N TYR A 35 -28.88 -36.85 21.70
CA TYR A 35 -28.20 -38.04 21.20
C TYR A 35 -26.87 -37.72 20.51
N MET A 36 -26.84 -36.72 19.62
CA MET A 36 -25.61 -36.37 18.91
C MET A 36 -24.62 -35.63 19.82
N ALA A 37 -25.07 -34.60 20.55
CA ALA A 37 -24.24 -33.76 21.42
C ALA A 37 -24.07 -34.28 22.86
N ARG A 38 -24.20 -35.60 23.09
CA ARG A 38 -24.12 -36.19 24.44
C ARG A 38 -22.72 -36.04 25.07
N GLU A 39 -22.68 -35.63 26.33
CA GLU A 39 -21.49 -35.13 27.03
C GLU A 39 -20.30 -36.10 27.05
N HIS A 40 -20.53 -37.40 27.11
CA HIS A 40 -19.47 -38.41 27.19
C HIS A 40 -19.04 -38.99 25.84
N ALA A 41 -19.67 -38.58 24.73
CA ALA A 41 -19.36 -39.11 23.40
C ALA A 41 -18.47 -38.20 22.56
N VAL A 42 -18.46 -36.91 22.89
CA VAL A 42 -17.91 -35.85 22.07
C VAL A 42 -16.76 -35.17 22.79
N GLU A 43 -15.89 -34.52 22.04
CA GLU A 43 -14.84 -33.68 22.60
C GLU A 43 -14.97 -32.28 21.99
N PRO A 44 -15.07 -31.21 22.80
CA PRO A 44 -15.31 -29.86 22.30
C PRO A 44 -14.06 -29.29 21.61
N LEU A 45 -14.26 -28.56 20.52
CA LEU A 45 -13.20 -27.86 19.80
C LEU A 45 -13.19 -26.35 20.15
N ALA A 46 -12.08 -25.87 20.71
CA ALA A 46 -11.83 -24.44 20.96
C ALA A 46 -10.99 -23.81 19.81
N PRO A 47 -11.15 -22.52 19.47
CA PRO A 47 -12.06 -21.54 20.07
C PRO A 47 -13.46 -21.56 19.45
N VAL A 48 -14.48 -21.44 20.29
CA VAL A 48 -15.86 -21.17 19.86
C VAL A 48 -15.90 -19.75 19.32
N GLN A 49 -16.31 -19.54 18.06
CA GLN A 49 -16.53 -18.20 17.51
C GLN A 49 -17.69 -17.54 18.29
N ARG A 50 -17.37 -16.76 19.31
CA ARG A 50 -18.33 -15.92 20.02
C ARG A 50 -18.37 -14.55 19.33
N LEU A 51 -19.40 -14.35 18.51
CA LEU A 51 -19.78 -13.04 17.99
C LEU A 51 -20.39 -12.21 19.13
N ARG A 52 -19.54 -11.57 19.93
CA ARG A 52 -19.87 -10.37 20.74
C ARG A 52 -18.57 -9.82 21.34
N THR A 53 -18.18 -8.63 20.89
CA THR A 53 -16.96 -7.90 21.25
C THR A 53 -16.92 -7.53 22.75
N ASP A 54 -18.06 -7.55 23.42
CA ASP A 54 -18.24 -7.04 24.78
C ASP A 54 -17.64 -7.93 25.89
N ASP A 55 -17.34 -9.20 25.61
CA ASP A 55 -16.87 -10.17 26.61
C ASP A 55 -15.33 -10.24 26.73
N PHE A 56 -14.59 -9.57 25.84
CA PHE A 56 -13.13 -9.49 25.92
C PHE A 56 -12.68 -8.55 27.05
N ILE A 57 -13.44 -7.47 27.29
CA ILE A 57 -13.18 -6.47 28.33
C ILE A 57 -13.47 -7.07 29.72
N LEU A 58 -14.57 -7.84 29.87
CA LEU A 58 -14.87 -8.58 31.10
C LEU A 58 -13.78 -9.61 31.44
N ARG A 59 -13.15 -10.25 30.45
CA ARG A 59 -12.04 -11.20 30.67
C ARG A 59 -10.71 -10.51 30.97
N TYR A 60 -10.50 -9.29 30.48
CA TYR A 60 -9.32 -8.50 30.81
C TYR A 60 -9.42 -7.95 32.24
N MET A 61 -10.60 -7.47 32.65
CA MET A 61 -10.88 -7.03 34.03
C MET A 61 -10.97 -8.20 35.03
N ALA A 62 -11.46 -9.36 34.62
CA ALA A 62 -11.44 -10.58 35.44
C ALA A 62 -10.02 -11.15 35.61
N ARG A 63 -9.09 -10.86 34.69
CA ARG A 63 -7.67 -11.20 34.85
C ARG A 63 -7.01 -10.34 35.91
N GLU A 64 -7.31 -9.04 35.95
CA GLU A 64 -6.77 -8.11 36.94
C GLU A 64 -7.24 -8.44 38.36
N THR A 65 -8.48 -8.91 38.51
CA THR A 65 -9.05 -9.36 39.80
C THR A 65 -8.69 -10.80 40.18
N ALA A 66 -8.35 -11.68 39.22
CA ALA A 66 -7.92 -13.06 39.48
C ALA A 66 -6.41 -13.23 39.71
N VAL A 67 -5.61 -12.17 39.71
CA VAL A 67 -4.18 -12.25 40.10
C VAL A 67 -4.01 -12.40 41.62
N GLU A 68 -5.04 -12.10 42.42
CA GLU A 68 -4.93 -12.16 43.88
C GLU A 68 -5.12 -13.58 44.45
N HIS A 69 -5.92 -14.46 43.84
CA HIS A 69 -6.09 -15.85 44.29
C HIS A 69 -6.05 -16.82 43.10
N ALA A 70 -4.97 -17.61 43.00
CA ALA A 70 -4.85 -18.66 41.99
C ALA A 70 -5.84 -19.81 42.28
N PRO A 71 -6.91 -20.00 41.49
CA PRO A 71 -7.72 -21.20 41.63
C PRO A 71 -6.93 -22.39 41.08
N THR A 72 -7.05 -23.55 41.74
CA THR A 72 -6.48 -24.80 41.24
C THR A 72 -7.00 -25.11 39.84
N ARG A 73 -6.17 -25.77 39.02
CA ARG A 73 -6.43 -26.10 37.60
C ARG A 73 -7.78 -26.79 37.36
N THR A 74 -8.30 -27.49 38.36
CA THR A 74 -9.63 -28.12 38.40
C THR A 74 -10.77 -27.10 38.54
N ALA A 75 -10.67 -26.12 39.43
CA ALA A 75 -11.70 -25.10 39.64
C ALA A 75 -11.85 -24.15 38.43
N ALA A 76 -10.74 -23.80 37.77
CA ALA A 76 -10.77 -23.03 36.52
C ALA A 76 -11.41 -23.81 35.36
N LYS A 77 -11.18 -25.14 35.30
CA LYS A 77 -11.78 -26.03 34.29
C LYS A 77 -13.28 -26.20 34.50
N GLU A 78 -13.73 -26.32 35.75
CA GLU A 78 -15.15 -26.44 36.10
C GLU A 78 -15.92 -25.13 35.82
N GLY A 79 -15.32 -23.97 36.17
CA GLY A 79 -15.91 -22.64 35.89
C GLY A 79 -15.97 -22.30 34.39
N MET A 80 -14.95 -22.67 33.61
CA MET A 80 -15.00 -22.53 32.14
C MET A 80 -16.03 -23.47 31.51
N ARG A 81 -16.21 -24.67 32.06
CA ARG A 81 -17.17 -25.68 31.57
C ARG A 81 -18.63 -25.27 31.82
N GLN A 82 -18.95 -24.71 32.99
CA GLN A 82 -20.28 -24.14 33.27
C GLN A 82 -20.62 -22.95 32.36
N ALA A 83 -19.64 -22.11 32.00
CA ALA A 83 -19.83 -20.96 31.11
C ALA A 83 -19.85 -21.31 29.61
N GLN A 84 -19.45 -22.53 29.20
CA GLN A 84 -19.32 -22.94 27.80
C GLN A 84 -20.52 -23.76 27.29
N GLY A 85 -21.27 -24.46 28.15
CA GLY A 85 -22.40 -25.31 27.76
C GLY A 85 -21.97 -26.39 26.75
N ASN A 86 -22.80 -26.68 25.75
CA ASN A 86 -22.44 -27.58 24.64
C ASN A 86 -21.65 -26.87 23.52
N GLY A 87 -21.06 -25.71 23.81
CA GLY A 87 -20.29 -24.91 22.86
C GLY A 87 -19.03 -25.61 22.37
N GLY A 88 -18.93 -25.79 21.05
CA GLY A 88 -17.80 -26.38 20.32
C GLY A 88 -17.91 -27.87 20.05
N VAL A 89 -19.02 -28.49 20.44
CA VAL A 89 -19.32 -29.90 20.20
C VAL A 89 -19.72 -30.15 18.73
N ALA A 90 -20.51 -29.26 18.15
CA ALA A 90 -21.10 -29.42 16.83
C ALA A 90 -20.50 -28.49 15.78
N PHE A 91 -20.68 -28.83 14.51
CA PHE A 91 -20.32 -28.03 13.34
C PHE A 91 -21.46 -28.07 12.31
N GLY A 92 -21.55 -27.07 11.43
CA GLY A 92 -22.68 -26.92 10.52
C GLY A 92 -22.97 -25.46 10.22
N TYR A 93 -23.89 -25.18 9.29
CA TYR A 93 -24.28 -23.81 8.93
C TYR A 93 -23.07 -22.88 8.62
N GLY A 94 -22.05 -23.42 7.96
CA GLY A 94 -20.83 -22.69 7.59
C GLY A 94 -19.79 -22.52 8.71
N SER A 95 -20.05 -23.02 9.93
CA SER A 95 -19.09 -22.95 11.05
C SER A 95 -18.54 -24.33 11.43
N VAL A 96 -17.23 -24.35 11.77
CA VAL A 96 -16.50 -25.55 12.23
C VAL A 96 -16.71 -25.86 13.73
N SER A 97 -17.24 -24.90 14.48
CA SER A 97 -17.46 -24.99 15.93
C SER A 97 -18.62 -24.07 16.32
N LEU A 98 -19.79 -24.65 16.59
CA LEU A 98 -21.01 -23.94 16.98
C LEU A 98 -21.00 -23.61 18.46
N SER A 99 -21.45 -22.40 18.83
CA SER A 99 -21.76 -22.07 20.22
C SER A 99 -22.99 -22.84 20.73
N ASP A 100 -23.19 -22.87 22.06
CA ASP A 100 -24.38 -23.50 22.66
C ASP A 100 -25.70 -22.92 22.11
N GLU A 101 -25.75 -21.59 21.95
CA GLU A 101 -26.89 -20.89 21.35
C GLU A 101 -27.09 -21.27 19.88
N GLN A 102 -26.01 -21.31 19.09
CA GLN A 102 -26.07 -21.70 17.68
C GLN A 102 -26.49 -23.15 17.50
N LEU A 103 -26.03 -24.06 18.37
CA LEU A 103 -26.45 -25.46 18.37
C LEU A 103 -27.96 -25.59 18.65
N LYS A 104 -28.47 -24.88 19.66
CA LYS A 104 -29.92 -24.84 19.99
C LYS A 104 -30.74 -24.20 18.85
N ALA A 105 -30.20 -23.20 18.16
CA ALA A 105 -30.86 -22.58 17.02
C ALA A 105 -30.91 -23.54 15.81
N ALA A 106 -29.80 -24.23 15.52
CA ALA A 106 -29.71 -25.20 14.43
C ALA A 106 -30.59 -26.44 14.67
N SER A 107 -30.65 -26.92 15.92
CA SER A 107 -31.58 -27.97 16.36
C SER A 107 -33.04 -27.59 16.11
N ARG A 108 -33.43 -26.36 16.46
CA ARG A 108 -34.76 -25.81 16.18
C ARG A 108 -35.05 -25.68 14.69
N ASP A 109 -34.08 -25.23 13.89
CA ASP A 109 -34.25 -25.12 12.43
C ASP A 109 -34.49 -26.49 11.77
N ILE A 110 -33.75 -27.53 12.18
CA ILE A 110 -33.98 -28.91 11.70
C ILE A 110 -35.37 -29.43 12.12
N GLN A 111 -35.80 -29.13 13.34
CA GLN A 111 -37.14 -29.50 13.81
C GLN A 111 -38.24 -28.78 13.03
N ASN A 112 -38.10 -27.47 12.79
CA ASN A 112 -39.04 -26.68 11.98
C ASN A 112 -39.11 -27.21 10.54
N GLY A 113 -37.97 -27.60 9.96
CA GLY A 113 -37.94 -28.25 8.64
C GLY A 113 -38.79 -29.52 8.61
N PHE A 114 -38.68 -30.36 9.62
CA PHE A 114 -39.48 -31.58 9.75
C PHE A 114 -40.98 -31.30 9.88
N GLU A 115 -41.35 -30.33 10.72
CA GLU A 115 -42.75 -29.91 10.92
C GLU A 115 -43.36 -29.30 9.65
N ASN A 116 -42.55 -28.62 8.83
CA ASN A 116 -42.94 -28.07 7.53
C ASN A 116 -42.99 -29.13 6.40
N GLY A 117 -43.04 -30.42 6.73
CA GLY A 117 -43.21 -31.49 5.75
C GLY A 117 -41.91 -31.97 5.09
N LYS A 118 -40.74 -31.48 5.51
CA LYS A 118 -39.44 -31.86 4.92
C LYS A 118 -38.93 -33.17 5.52
N THR A 119 -38.12 -33.89 4.75
CA THR A 119 -37.51 -35.14 5.21
C THR A 119 -36.16 -34.88 5.86
N VAL A 120 -35.98 -35.37 7.09
CA VAL A 120 -34.71 -35.25 7.82
C VAL A 120 -33.87 -36.50 7.62
N LEU A 121 -32.62 -36.31 7.18
CA LEU A 121 -31.61 -37.34 6.95
C LEU A 121 -30.71 -37.47 8.18
N LYS A 122 -30.71 -38.64 8.81
CA LYS A 122 -29.80 -39.02 9.90
C LYS A 122 -28.69 -39.88 9.30
N THR A 123 -27.51 -39.32 9.11
CA THR A 123 -26.39 -40.01 8.43
C THR A 123 -25.22 -40.19 9.39
N VAL A 124 -24.56 -41.35 9.33
CA VAL A 124 -23.36 -41.66 10.11
C VAL A 124 -22.21 -41.98 9.15
N LEU A 125 -21.10 -41.28 9.30
CA LEU A 125 -19.84 -41.53 8.61
C LEU A 125 -18.90 -42.24 9.59
N SER A 126 -18.34 -43.39 9.20
CA SER A 126 -17.37 -44.12 10.01
C SER A 126 -16.05 -44.19 9.28
N PHE A 127 -14.96 -43.88 9.99
CA PHE A 127 -13.61 -43.83 9.43
C PHE A 127 -12.75 -44.99 9.95
N SER A 128 -12.05 -45.69 9.05
CA SER A 128 -11.10 -46.74 9.45
C SER A 128 -9.82 -46.16 10.05
N GLU A 129 -9.22 -46.84 11.03
CA GLU A 129 -7.97 -46.41 11.69
C GLU A 129 -6.82 -46.15 10.69
N GLU A 130 -6.62 -47.06 9.72
CA GLU A 130 -5.57 -46.94 8.70
C GLU A 130 -5.75 -45.67 7.83
N TYR A 131 -7.00 -45.30 7.55
CA TYR A 131 -7.32 -44.08 6.81
C TYR A 131 -6.98 -42.82 7.63
N LEU A 132 -7.34 -42.82 8.91
CA LEU A 132 -7.02 -41.71 9.81
C LEU A 132 -5.51 -41.52 9.97
N LYS A 133 -4.74 -42.61 10.04
CA LYS A 133 -3.27 -42.59 10.08
C LYS A 133 -2.66 -42.04 8.79
N LYS A 134 -3.12 -42.52 7.63
CA LYS A 134 -2.60 -42.11 6.32
C LYS A 134 -2.69 -40.59 6.14
N HIS A 135 -3.83 -40.00 6.51
CA HIS A 135 -4.09 -38.57 6.32
C HIS A 135 -3.70 -37.70 7.54
N GLY A 136 -3.00 -38.29 8.53
CA GLY A 136 -2.48 -37.57 9.70
C GLY A 136 -3.57 -36.96 10.59
N ILE A 137 -4.73 -37.60 10.68
CA ILE A 137 -5.80 -37.23 11.62
C ILE A 137 -5.52 -37.81 13.00
N VAL A 138 -4.87 -38.97 13.06
CA VAL A 138 -4.29 -39.57 14.26
C VAL A 138 -2.81 -39.80 14.03
N ALA A 139 -2.03 -39.92 15.11
CA ALA A 139 -0.60 -40.20 15.02
C ALA A 139 -0.33 -41.57 14.34
N ARG A 140 0.82 -41.70 13.65
CA ARG A 140 1.13 -42.92 12.86
C ARG A 140 1.28 -44.17 13.72
N ASP A 141 1.69 -43.99 14.96
CA ASP A 141 1.92 -44.97 16.02
C ASP A 141 0.69 -45.24 16.90
N PHE A 142 -0.39 -44.47 16.74
CA PHE A 142 -1.61 -44.63 17.53
C PHE A 142 -2.29 -45.97 17.24
N HIS A 143 -2.75 -46.74 18.24
CA HIS A 143 -3.57 -47.94 18.03
C HIS A 143 -4.76 -47.92 18.98
N CYS A 144 -5.97 -48.15 18.47
CA CYS A 144 -7.16 -48.20 19.32
C CYS A 144 -7.30 -49.59 19.96
N GLY A 145 -7.09 -49.69 21.27
CA GLY A 145 -7.23 -50.94 22.03
C GLY A 145 -8.54 -51.05 22.80
N LYS A 146 -9.11 -49.92 23.22
CA LYS A 146 -10.38 -49.83 23.96
C LYS A 146 -11.30 -48.75 23.35
N PRO A 147 -12.63 -48.92 23.47
CA PRO A 147 -13.57 -47.86 23.10
C PRO A 147 -13.26 -46.56 23.85
N GLY A 148 -13.13 -45.44 23.13
CA GLY A 148 -12.79 -44.14 23.71
C GLY A 148 -11.33 -43.68 23.56
N ASP A 149 -10.40 -44.55 23.13
CA ASP A 149 -8.97 -44.23 23.02
C ASP A 149 -8.67 -43.08 22.03
N TYR A 150 -9.58 -42.86 21.09
CA TYR A 150 -9.55 -41.78 20.11
C TYR A 150 -9.62 -40.37 20.75
N ARG A 151 -10.15 -40.24 21.97
CA ARG A 151 -10.26 -38.95 22.67
C ARG A 151 -8.87 -38.33 22.90
N GLY A 152 -8.71 -37.06 22.55
CA GLY A 152 -7.45 -36.32 22.70
C GLY A 152 -6.35 -36.67 21.69
N HIS A 153 -6.56 -37.66 20.81
CA HIS A 153 -5.58 -38.12 19.81
C HIS A 153 -6.00 -37.83 18.37
N ILE A 154 -7.04 -37.00 18.17
CA ILE A 154 -7.62 -36.68 16.86
C ILE A 154 -7.47 -35.20 16.54
N ASP A 155 -7.02 -34.89 15.32
CA ASP A 155 -7.19 -33.56 14.71
C ASP A 155 -8.65 -33.37 14.24
N GLN A 156 -9.48 -32.93 15.18
CA GLN A 156 -10.91 -32.74 14.94
C GLN A 156 -11.18 -31.61 13.94
N MET A 157 -10.36 -30.56 13.92
CA MET A 157 -10.57 -29.42 13.04
C MET A 157 -10.41 -29.83 11.58
N LYS A 158 -9.32 -30.55 11.28
CA LYS A 158 -9.04 -31.06 9.94
C LYS A 158 -10.13 -32.02 9.46
N LEU A 159 -10.61 -32.92 10.32
CA LEU A 159 -11.66 -33.84 9.94
C LEU A 159 -13.02 -33.15 9.74
N ARG A 160 -13.41 -32.19 10.60
CA ARG A 160 -14.66 -31.43 10.45
C ARG A 160 -14.69 -30.66 9.12
N MET A 161 -13.60 -29.97 8.78
CA MET A 161 -13.50 -29.24 7.52
C MET A 161 -13.56 -30.16 6.29
N ALA A 162 -12.90 -31.32 6.35
CA ALA A 162 -12.98 -32.32 5.28
C ALA A 162 -14.41 -32.81 5.05
N ILE A 163 -15.15 -33.07 6.14
CA ILE A 163 -16.56 -33.50 6.09
C ILE A 163 -17.45 -32.39 5.53
N MET A 164 -17.27 -31.14 5.97
CA MET A 164 -18.03 -29.99 5.46
C MET A 164 -17.85 -29.82 3.94
N HIS A 165 -16.61 -29.90 3.45
CA HIS A 165 -16.32 -29.81 2.01
C HIS A 165 -16.86 -31.03 1.23
N GLY A 166 -16.82 -32.22 1.83
CA GLY A 166 -17.45 -33.40 1.29
C GLY A 166 -18.98 -33.26 1.14
N LEU A 167 -19.64 -32.64 2.12
CA LEU A 167 -21.09 -32.36 2.09
C LEU A 167 -21.44 -31.29 1.04
N GLU A 168 -20.62 -30.26 0.89
CA GLU A 168 -20.78 -29.26 -0.17
C GLU A 168 -20.68 -29.89 -1.57
N ARG A 169 -19.68 -30.75 -1.82
CA ARG A 169 -19.57 -31.50 -3.08
C ARG A 169 -20.69 -32.52 -3.29
N MET A 170 -21.29 -33.03 -2.23
CA MET A 170 -22.47 -33.88 -2.32
C MET A 170 -23.70 -33.08 -2.77
N SER A 171 -23.81 -31.82 -2.32
CA SER A 171 -24.93 -30.91 -2.61
C SER A 171 -24.87 -30.29 -4.01
N SER A 172 -23.69 -30.00 -4.56
CA SER A 172 -23.51 -29.14 -5.75
C SER A 172 -23.56 -29.82 -7.12
N GLY A 173 -23.75 -31.14 -7.21
CA GLY A 173 -23.77 -31.84 -8.51
C GLY A 173 -25.17 -32.11 -9.07
N ASN A 174 -25.30 -32.50 -10.35
CA ASN A 174 -26.58 -32.91 -10.95
C ASN A 174 -27.33 -33.88 -10.02
N SER A 175 -28.61 -33.59 -9.73
CA SER A 175 -29.50 -34.21 -8.71
C SER A 175 -29.13 -33.99 -7.24
N GLY A 176 -28.39 -32.92 -6.95
CA GLY A 176 -28.03 -32.48 -5.61
C GLY A 176 -29.22 -31.97 -4.80
N PHE A 177 -28.91 -31.43 -3.63
CA PHE A 177 -29.90 -30.82 -2.74
C PHE A 177 -29.99 -29.33 -3.05
N ASP A 178 -31.19 -28.76 -2.95
CA ASP A 178 -31.43 -27.36 -3.30
C ASP A 178 -30.96 -26.41 -2.20
N ASP A 179 -31.27 -26.74 -0.94
CA ASP A 179 -30.81 -26.01 0.25
C ASP A 179 -30.49 -27.00 1.38
N LEU A 180 -29.31 -27.64 1.30
CA LEU A 180 -28.86 -28.62 2.29
C LEU A 180 -28.39 -27.93 3.57
N ARG A 181 -29.21 -27.98 4.61
CA ARG A 181 -28.86 -27.53 5.96
C ARG A 181 -28.49 -28.73 6.83
N TYR A 182 -27.44 -28.61 7.64
CA TYR A 182 -26.97 -29.71 8.45
C TYR A 182 -26.31 -29.30 9.76
N VAL A 183 -26.38 -30.21 10.73
CA VAL A 183 -25.58 -30.22 11.96
C VAL A 183 -24.82 -31.53 12.05
N GLY A 184 -23.52 -31.44 12.31
CA GLY A 184 -22.61 -32.56 12.46
C GLY A 184 -21.92 -32.58 13.82
N VAL A 185 -21.65 -33.78 14.33
CA VAL A 185 -20.92 -34.01 15.59
C VAL A 185 -19.96 -35.18 15.39
N LEU A 186 -18.76 -35.09 15.98
CA LEU A 186 -17.79 -36.19 16.02
C LEU A 186 -17.91 -36.94 17.35
N GLN A 187 -18.15 -38.24 17.27
CA GLN A 187 -18.24 -39.14 18.41
C GLN A 187 -17.00 -40.03 18.45
N VAL A 188 -16.32 -40.02 19.60
CA VAL A 188 -15.02 -40.67 19.85
C VAL A 188 -15.11 -41.80 20.88
N ASP A 189 -16.32 -42.11 21.38
CA ASP A 189 -16.58 -43.04 22.49
C ASP A 189 -16.73 -44.51 22.08
N THR A 190 -16.60 -44.82 20.79
CA THR A 190 -16.68 -46.20 20.28
C THR A 190 -15.33 -46.66 19.74
N GLY A 191 -15.24 -47.91 19.26
CA GLY A 191 -14.02 -48.45 18.64
C GLY A 191 -13.68 -47.86 17.27
N HIS A 192 -14.54 -47.01 16.71
CA HIS A 192 -14.28 -46.26 15.48
C HIS A 192 -14.66 -44.79 15.66
N LEU A 193 -14.01 -43.92 14.87
CA LEU A 193 -14.37 -42.52 14.82
C LEU A 193 -15.63 -42.34 13.96
N HIS A 194 -16.71 -41.82 14.55
CA HIS A 194 -17.97 -41.60 13.87
C HIS A 194 -18.29 -40.11 13.74
N CYS A 195 -18.77 -39.69 12.58
CA CYS A 195 -19.44 -38.41 12.41
C CYS A 195 -20.94 -38.63 12.25
N HIS A 196 -21.72 -38.12 13.19
CA HIS A 196 -23.17 -38.10 13.10
C HIS A 196 -23.60 -36.80 12.45
N LEU A 197 -24.50 -36.89 11.47
CA LEU A 197 -25.03 -35.78 10.70
C LEU A 197 -26.56 -35.83 10.76
N ALA A 198 -27.18 -34.71 11.10
CA ALA A 198 -28.59 -34.44 10.90
C ALA A 198 -28.73 -33.40 9.80
N MET A 199 -29.42 -33.72 8.71
CA MET A 199 -29.51 -32.86 7.52
C MET A 199 -30.96 -32.73 7.06
N VAL A 200 -31.32 -31.58 6.52
CA VAL A 200 -32.63 -31.31 5.91
C VAL A 200 -32.42 -30.53 4.62
N ASP A 201 -33.19 -30.86 3.57
CA ASP A 201 -33.25 -30.06 2.36
C ASP A 201 -34.41 -29.07 2.47
N ALA A 202 -34.09 -27.82 2.79
CA ALA A 202 -35.09 -26.78 2.98
C ALA A 202 -35.71 -26.29 1.65
N GLY A 203 -35.10 -26.63 0.51
CA GLY A 203 -35.60 -26.30 -0.82
C GLY A 203 -36.75 -27.21 -1.28
N ALA A 204 -37.07 -27.19 -2.58
CA ALA A 204 -38.09 -28.08 -3.14
C ALA A 204 -37.65 -29.54 -3.01
N GLY A 205 -36.36 -29.79 -3.26
CA GLY A 205 -35.73 -31.09 -3.19
C GLY A 205 -36.23 -32.04 -4.27
N THR A 206 -35.63 -33.24 -4.32
CA THR A 206 -36.12 -34.28 -5.24
C THR A 206 -37.35 -34.97 -4.63
N ALA A 207 -38.53 -34.70 -5.17
CA ALA A 207 -39.76 -35.38 -4.78
C ALA A 207 -39.80 -36.83 -5.28
N ALA A 208 -40.27 -37.75 -4.44
CA ALA A 208 -40.65 -39.09 -4.82
C ALA A 208 -42.04 -39.07 -5.49
N ARG A 209 -42.44 -40.20 -6.09
CA ARG A 209 -43.73 -40.32 -6.82
C ARG A 209 -44.96 -40.05 -5.94
N ASP A 210 -44.82 -40.09 -4.62
CA ASP A 210 -45.84 -39.80 -3.62
C ASP A 210 -45.86 -38.32 -3.17
N GLY A 211 -45.10 -37.44 -3.84
CA GLY A 211 -45.04 -36.01 -3.55
C GLY A 211 -44.17 -35.63 -2.34
N ARG A 212 -43.62 -36.60 -1.61
CA ARG A 212 -42.73 -36.36 -0.47
C ARG A 212 -41.27 -36.24 -0.90
N GLN A 213 -40.47 -35.49 -0.17
CA GLN A 213 -39.03 -35.44 -0.42
C GLN A 213 -38.38 -36.81 -0.22
N ARG A 214 -37.42 -37.14 -1.08
CA ARG A 214 -36.79 -38.45 -1.07
C ARG A 214 -35.78 -38.59 0.07
N GLY A 215 -36.06 -39.48 1.02
CA GLY A 215 -35.21 -39.67 2.20
C GLY A 215 -33.94 -40.52 2.04
N LYS A 216 -33.74 -41.25 0.93
CA LYS A 216 -32.58 -42.16 0.77
C LYS A 216 -31.46 -41.57 -0.08
N LEU A 217 -30.26 -41.47 0.51
CA LEU A 217 -29.02 -41.12 -0.22
C LEU A 217 -28.65 -42.18 -1.26
N LEU A 218 -28.52 -41.77 -2.52
CA LEU A 218 -28.01 -42.58 -3.65
C LEU A 218 -26.51 -42.87 -3.52
N ASP A 219 -26.07 -43.95 -4.17
CA ASP A 219 -24.65 -44.33 -4.21
C ASP A 219 -23.76 -43.26 -4.85
N ARG A 220 -24.29 -42.45 -5.77
CA ARG A 220 -23.59 -41.28 -6.31
C ARG A 220 -23.33 -40.19 -5.26
N HIS A 221 -24.29 -39.92 -4.37
CA HIS A 221 -24.11 -38.95 -3.28
C HIS A 221 -23.05 -39.45 -2.30
N LYS A 222 -23.15 -40.73 -1.90
CA LYS A 222 -22.14 -41.38 -1.04
C LYS A 222 -20.75 -41.35 -1.68
N SER A 223 -20.64 -41.58 -2.98
CA SER A 223 -19.36 -41.57 -3.70
C SER A 223 -18.76 -40.17 -3.85
N ARG A 224 -19.59 -39.14 -4.06
CA ARG A 224 -19.16 -37.73 -4.11
C ARG A 224 -18.69 -37.25 -2.74
N LEU A 225 -19.43 -37.57 -1.68
CA LEU A 225 -19.06 -37.27 -0.30
C LEU A 225 -17.68 -37.84 0.04
N ARG A 226 -17.47 -39.14 -0.22
CA ARG A 226 -16.17 -39.80 0.04
C ARG A 226 -15.02 -39.14 -0.72
N ARG A 227 -15.18 -38.92 -2.03
CA ARG A 227 -14.16 -38.27 -2.86
C ARG A 227 -13.90 -36.83 -2.45
N GLY A 228 -14.93 -36.10 -2.00
CA GLY A 228 -14.79 -34.72 -1.52
C GLY A 228 -14.03 -34.61 -0.21
N VAL A 229 -14.25 -35.56 0.72
CA VAL A 229 -13.47 -35.69 1.96
C VAL A 229 -12.02 -36.05 1.65
N ASP A 230 -11.80 -37.07 0.83
CA ASP A 230 -10.48 -37.60 0.49
C ASP A 230 -9.60 -36.58 -0.26
N ALA A 231 -10.16 -35.95 -1.30
CA ALA A 231 -9.45 -34.93 -2.06
C ALA A 231 -9.07 -33.72 -1.20
N TRP A 232 -9.93 -33.31 -0.26
CA TRP A 232 -9.63 -32.19 0.64
C TRP A 232 -8.51 -32.53 1.62
N LEU A 233 -8.51 -33.76 2.16
CA LEU A 233 -7.46 -34.23 3.07
C LEU A 233 -6.11 -34.37 2.37
N ASP A 234 -6.10 -34.85 1.12
CA ASP A 234 -4.88 -34.97 0.29
C ASP A 234 -4.35 -33.60 -0.15
N GLU A 235 -5.22 -32.70 -0.63
CA GLU A 235 -4.87 -31.35 -1.07
C GLU A 235 -4.26 -30.53 0.08
N LYS A 236 -4.85 -30.59 1.28
CA LYS A 236 -4.41 -29.78 2.43
C LYS A 236 -3.21 -30.35 3.17
N GLN A 237 -2.83 -31.61 3.02
CA GLN A 237 -1.66 -32.16 3.73
C GLN A 237 -0.33 -31.56 3.24
N ALA A 238 -0.20 -31.28 1.94
CA ALA A 238 0.96 -30.58 1.38
C ALA A 238 0.79 -29.06 1.38
N MET A 239 -0.43 -28.56 1.14
CA MET A 239 -0.69 -27.12 1.04
C MET A 239 -0.84 -26.41 2.40
N ALA A 240 -1.16 -27.12 3.50
CA ALA A 240 -1.34 -26.49 4.81
C ALA A 240 -0.03 -25.93 5.38
N HIS A 241 1.10 -26.64 5.23
CA HIS A 241 2.41 -26.18 5.73
C HIS A 241 2.88 -24.90 5.03
N LEU A 242 2.62 -24.78 3.72
CA LEU A 242 2.96 -23.58 2.95
C LEU A 242 1.91 -22.48 3.10
N SER A 243 0.63 -22.82 3.18
CA SER A 243 -0.44 -21.86 3.42
C SER A 243 -0.38 -21.24 4.82
N SER A 244 0.09 -21.97 5.83
CA SER A 244 0.32 -21.42 7.18
C SER A 244 1.51 -20.47 7.19
N ALA A 245 2.58 -20.80 6.46
CA ALA A 245 3.76 -19.92 6.32
C ALA A 245 3.41 -18.63 5.56
N VAL A 246 2.68 -18.74 4.43
CA VAL A 246 2.17 -17.58 3.68
C VAL A 246 1.21 -16.74 4.53
N GLY A 247 0.38 -17.37 5.37
CA GLY A 247 -0.51 -16.68 6.31
C GLY A 247 0.24 -15.90 7.40
N TYR A 248 1.33 -16.48 7.93
CA TYR A 248 2.18 -15.84 8.92
C TYR A 248 2.88 -14.60 8.33
N GLU A 249 3.48 -14.71 7.14
CA GLU A 249 4.15 -13.56 6.51
C GLU A 249 3.18 -12.45 6.11
N ARG A 250 1.97 -12.80 5.64
CA ARG A 250 0.89 -11.83 5.40
C ARG A 250 0.53 -11.05 6.67
N ARG A 251 0.51 -11.73 7.82
CA ARG A 251 0.25 -11.11 9.11
C ARG A 251 1.39 -10.18 9.52
N ASN A 252 2.64 -10.57 9.27
CA ASN A 252 3.81 -9.72 9.52
C ASN A 252 3.75 -8.42 8.72
N VAL A 253 3.41 -8.51 7.42
CA VAL A 253 3.21 -7.33 6.55
C VAL A 253 2.09 -6.43 7.09
N THR A 254 0.95 -7.02 7.47
CA THR A 254 -0.17 -6.28 8.02
C THR A 254 0.19 -5.57 9.34
N THR A 255 0.90 -6.26 10.24
CA THR A 255 1.36 -5.69 11.52
C THR A 255 2.39 -4.58 11.29
N PHE A 256 3.31 -4.76 10.35
CA PHE A 256 4.29 -3.73 9.97
C PHE A 256 3.59 -2.45 9.50
N ILE A 257 2.60 -2.57 8.62
CA ILE A 257 1.82 -1.44 8.11
C ILE A 257 0.94 -0.82 9.21
N LYS A 258 0.34 -1.62 10.10
CA LYS A 258 -0.41 -1.08 11.25
C LYS A 258 0.47 -0.24 12.18
N ARG A 259 1.68 -0.71 12.49
CA ARG A 259 2.65 0.01 13.31
C ARG A 259 3.08 1.32 12.62
N TRP A 260 3.44 1.26 11.33
CA TRP A 260 3.77 2.44 10.54
C TRP A 260 2.61 3.46 10.50
N ALA A 261 1.39 2.99 10.22
CA ALA A 261 0.23 3.86 10.15
C ALA A 261 -0.10 4.47 11.52
N HIS A 262 0.09 3.72 12.62
CA HIS A 262 -0.07 4.23 13.98
C HIS A 262 1.00 5.27 14.35
N GLU A 263 2.25 5.09 13.91
CA GLU A 263 3.31 6.09 14.06
C GLU A 263 2.99 7.36 13.27
N ARG A 264 2.54 7.21 12.02
CA ARG A 264 2.11 8.32 11.14
C ARG A 264 0.84 9.02 11.58
N MET A 265 -0.04 8.34 12.31
CA MET A 265 -1.23 8.95 12.91
C MET A 265 -0.92 10.02 13.93
N ARG A 266 0.28 9.99 14.52
CA ARG A 266 0.75 11.04 15.44
C ARG A 266 1.20 12.30 14.70
N ASP A 267 1.46 12.21 13.39
CA ASP A 267 1.80 13.34 12.52
C ASP A 267 0.50 13.91 11.91
N GLU A 268 0.11 15.14 12.29
CA GLU A 268 -1.25 15.67 12.09
C GLU A 268 -1.75 15.79 10.62
N ALA A 269 -0.87 15.71 9.62
CA ALA A 269 -1.20 16.06 8.22
C ALA A 269 -1.77 14.91 7.37
N LEU A 270 -1.18 13.71 7.44
CA LEU A 270 -1.55 12.58 6.57
C LEU A 270 -2.92 11.96 6.93
N PRO A 271 -3.27 11.76 8.21
CA PRO A 271 -4.59 11.26 8.61
C PRO A 271 -5.71 12.21 8.20
N GLN A 272 -5.48 13.52 8.29
CA GLN A 272 -6.46 14.54 7.93
C GLN A 272 -6.73 14.59 6.42
N PHE A 273 -5.70 14.41 5.59
CA PHE A 273 -5.86 14.31 4.13
C PHE A 273 -6.55 13.00 3.70
N LEU A 274 -6.23 11.89 4.37
CA LEU A 274 -6.92 10.62 4.13
C LEU A 274 -8.40 10.69 4.55
N LEU A 275 -8.68 11.25 5.73
CA LEU A 275 -10.04 11.48 6.22
C LEU A 275 -10.85 12.37 5.29
N ALA A 276 -10.23 13.40 4.72
CA ALA A 276 -10.85 14.25 3.73
C ALA A 276 -11.24 13.52 2.44
N CYS A 277 -10.46 12.52 2.03
CA CYS A 277 -10.76 11.73 0.83
C CYS A 277 -11.75 10.60 1.09
N LEU A 278 -12.09 10.31 2.36
CA LEU A 278 -12.99 9.23 2.73
C LEU A 278 -14.45 9.70 2.78
N PRO A 279 -15.40 8.87 2.33
CA PRO A 279 -16.82 9.18 2.49
C PRO A 279 -17.21 9.14 3.96
N ARG A 280 -18.18 9.98 4.36
CA ARG A 280 -18.75 9.96 5.73
C ARG A 280 -19.27 8.59 6.16
N ASP A 281 -19.73 7.80 5.20
CA ASP A 281 -20.16 6.43 5.44
C ASP A 281 -18.95 5.51 5.60
N THR A 282 -18.66 5.17 6.86
CA THR A 282 -17.54 4.31 7.23
C THR A 282 -17.68 2.91 6.66
N SER A 283 -18.89 2.41 6.35
CA SER A 283 -19.11 1.06 5.82
C SER A 283 -18.43 0.81 4.47
N LEU A 284 -18.15 1.90 3.73
CA LEU A 284 -17.51 1.88 2.42
C LEU A 284 -15.98 1.77 2.49
N TRP A 285 -15.38 1.95 3.68
CA TRP A 285 -13.93 2.00 3.88
C TRP A 285 -13.31 0.60 3.79
N ARG A 286 -13.03 0.17 2.57
CA ARG A 286 -12.37 -1.09 2.24
C ARG A 286 -11.72 -1.00 0.87
N ALA A 287 -10.57 -1.64 0.72
CA ALA A 287 -9.79 -1.67 -0.52
C ALA A 287 -10.61 -2.20 -1.72
N GLY A 288 -11.44 -3.23 -1.50
CA GLY A 288 -12.33 -3.81 -2.51
C GLY A 288 -13.62 -3.03 -2.79
N SER A 289 -13.75 -1.78 -2.31
CA SER A 289 -14.94 -0.96 -2.58
C SER A 289 -14.90 -0.38 -3.99
N ASN A 290 -15.92 -0.70 -4.80
CA ASN A 290 -16.08 -0.17 -6.16
C ASN A 290 -16.82 1.18 -6.20
N ASP A 291 -17.15 1.76 -5.04
CA ASP A 291 -17.82 3.06 -4.96
C ASP A 291 -16.89 4.15 -5.52
N ARG A 292 -17.46 5.04 -6.35
CA ARG A 292 -16.72 6.12 -6.99
C ARG A 292 -16.05 7.06 -5.98
N ARG A 293 -16.66 7.25 -4.80
CA ARG A 293 -16.13 8.07 -3.70
C ARG A 293 -14.89 7.46 -3.05
N MET A 294 -14.78 6.12 -3.05
CA MET A 294 -13.64 5.41 -2.49
C MET A 294 -12.45 5.34 -3.43
N ARG A 295 -12.63 5.62 -4.72
CA ARG A 295 -11.60 5.43 -5.75
C ARG A 295 -10.31 6.21 -5.45
N LYS A 296 -10.45 7.46 -5.02
CA LYS A 296 -9.32 8.34 -4.66
C LYS A 296 -8.63 7.91 -3.37
N ALA A 297 -9.41 7.60 -2.33
CA ALA A 297 -8.87 7.12 -1.06
C ALA A 297 -8.13 5.77 -1.24
N ASN A 298 -8.70 4.85 -2.03
CA ASN A 298 -8.09 3.56 -2.32
C ASN A 298 -6.80 3.73 -3.12
N GLN A 299 -6.78 4.60 -4.13
CA GLN A 299 -5.57 4.89 -4.90
C GLN A 299 -4.45 5.44 -3.99
N LEU A 300 -4.74 6.49 -3.21
CA LEU A 300 -3.78 7.13 -2.32
C LEU A 300 -3.19 6.15 -1.30
N VAL A 301 -4.05 5.39 -0.60
CA VAL A 301 -3.59 4.44 0.43
C VAL A 301 -2.83 3.29 -0.21
N THR A 302 -3.22 2.85 -1.40
CA THR A 302 -2.50 1.79 -2.13
C THR A 302 -1.10 2.26 -2.54
N GLU A 303 -0.96 3.48 -3.05
CA GLU A 303 0.34 4.07 -3.40
C GLU A 303 1.25 4.19 -2.16
N LEU A 304 0.74 4.76 -1.07
CA LEU A 304 1.49 4.91 0.20
C LEU A 304 1.90 3.57 0.81
N VAL A 305 1.00 2.58 0.82
CA VAL A 305 1.31 1.24 1.31
C VAL A 305 2.34 0.57 0.40
N THR A 306 2.24 0.74 -0.91
CA THR A 306 3.19 0.15 -1.86
C THR A 306 4.59 0.74 -1.68
N GLU A 307 4.70 2.07 -1.62
CA GLU A 307 5.97 2.77 -1.35
C GLU A 307 6.59 2.28 -0.03
N GLN A 308 5.79 2.18 1.03
CA GLN A 308 6.28 1.74 2.34
C GLN A 308 6.71 0.27 2.34
N LEU A 309 6.07 -0.59 1.53
CA LEU A 309 6.44 -2.00 1.39
C LEU A 309 7.68 -2.21 0.52
N GLU A 310 8.08 -1.23 -0.29
CA GLU A 310 9.27 -1.27 -1.15
C GLU A 310 10.54 -0.74 -0.45
N ARG A 311 10.41 -0.10 0.73
CA ARG A 311 11.54 0.39 1.53
C ARG A 311 12.37 -0.74 2.16
N ALA A 312 13.65 -0.46 2.39
CA ALA A 312 14.56 -1.35 3.11
C ALA A 312 14.05 -1.65 4.54
N GLY A 313 14.05 -2.94 4.93
CA GLY A 313 13.51 -3.39 6.22
C GLY A 313 12.02 -3.79 6.20
N SER A 314 11.35 -3.68 5.05
CA SER A 314 9.99 -4.22 4.86
C SER A 314 9.97 -5.76 4.88
N PRO A 315 8.93 -6.39 5.48
CA PRO A 315 8.72 -7.85 5.40
C PRO A 315 8.20 -8.34 4.04
N MET A 316 8.01 -7.43 3.07
CA MET A 316 7.46 -7.76 1.74
C MET A 316 8.31 -8.78 0.95
N PRO A 317 9.66 -8.72 0.91
CA PRO A 317 10.46 -9.70 0.20
C PRO A 317 10.28 -11.13 0.74
N ALA A 318 10.26 -11.30 2.07
CA ALA A 318 10.04 -12.59 2.73
C ALA A 318 8.63 -13.14 2.46
N ALA A 319 7.62 -12.28 2.43
CA ALA A 319 6.25 -12.67 2.08
C ALA A 319 6.11 -13.11 0.62
N MET A 320 6.83 -12.45 -0.29
CA MET A 320 6.84 -12.80 -1.72
C MET A 320 7.58 -14.10 -2.00
N GLU A 321 8.67 -14.38 -1.30
CA GLU A 321 9.40 -15.65 -1.38
C GLU A 321 8.46 -16.84 -1.10
N LYS A 322 7.65 -16.76 -0.02
CA LYS A 322 6.67 -17.82 0.32
C LYS A 322 5.54 -17.96 -0.70
N ILE A 323 5.15 -16.88 -1.37
CA ILE A 323 4.14 -16.93 -2.44
C ILE A 323 4.72 -17.57 -3.70
N VAL A 324 5.98 -17.27 -4.02
CA VAL A 324 6.70 -17.87 -5.15
C VAL A 324 6.93 -19.36 -4.90
N ASP A 325 7.33 -19.77 -3.69
CA ASP A 325 7.46 -21.17 -3.29
C ASP A 325 6.14 -21.92 -3.47
N TYR A 326 5.04 -21.33 -2.99
CA TYR A 326 3.69 -21.88 -3.16
C TYR A 326 3.28 -21.98 -4.64
N ALA A 327 3.59 -20.95 -5.45
CA ALA A 327 3.30 -20.96 -6.89
C ALA A 327 4.12 -22.02 -7.64
N ASN A 328 5.39 -22.20 -7.27
CA ASN A 328 6.29 -23.20 -7.85
C ASN A 328 5.86 -24.63 -7.55
N GLU A 329 5.46 -24.92 -6.31
CA GLU A 329 4.92 -26.23 -5.97
C GLU A 329 3.62 -26.55 -6.72
N ARG A 330 2.75 -25.55 -6.85
CA ARG A 330 1.50 -25.71 -7.58
C ARG A 330 1.74 -25.91 -9.07
N ARG A 331 2.75 -25.23 -9.63
CA ARG A 331 3.21 -25.43 -11.00
C ARG A 331 3.71 -26.85 -11.24
N ALA A 332 4.51 -27.39 -10.32
CA ALA A 332 5.03 -28.75 -10.41
C ALA A 332 3.93 -29.83 -10.32
N LYS A 333 2.88 -29.60 -9.52
CA LYS A 333 1.80 -30.58 -9.29
C LYS A 333 0.66 -30.51 -10.31
N GLU A 334 0.29 -29.31 -10.76
CA GLU A 334 -0.84 -29.08 -11.67
C GLU A 334 -0.43 -28.85 -13.13
N GLY A 335 0.88 -28.81 -13.43
CA GLY A 335 1.38 -28.56 -14.78
C GLY A 335 1.05 -27.15 -15.29
N LEU A 336 1.06 -26.14 -14.40
CA LEU A 336 0.69 -24.77 -14.77
C LEU A 336 1.68 -24.18 -15.78
N GLY A 337 1.15 -23.57 -16.85
CA GLY A 337 1.94 -22.76 -17.76
C GLY A 337 2.48 -21.48 -17.08
N THR A 338 3.50 -20.86 -17.67
CA THR A 338 4.17 -19.65 -17.14
C THR A 338 3.19 -18.50 -16.88
N THR A 339 2.21 -18.29 -17.76
CA THR A 339 1.16 -17.27 -17.60
C THR A 339 0.21 -17.55 -16.43
N ALA A 340 -0.11 -18.82 -16.16
CA ALA A 340 -0.94 -19.18 -15.02
C ALA A 340 -0.19 -19.07 -13.69
N TRP A 341 1.12 -19.33 -13.71
CA TRP A 341 2.02 -19.10 -12.58
C TRP A 341 2.17 -17.60 -12.26
N GLN A 342 2.41 -16.77 -13.28
CA GLN A 342 2.54 -15.31 -13.12
C GLN A 342 1.27 -14.71 -12.48
N LYS A 343 0.10 -15.06 -13.02
CA LYS A 343 -1.20 -14.65 -12.45
C LYS A 343 -1.37 -15.04 -10.98
N LEU A 344 -0.78 -16.15 -10.55
CA LEU A 344 -0.87 -16.62 -9.18
C LEU A 344 0.01 -15.80 -8.25
N VAL A 345 1.22 -15.47 -8.69
CA VAL A 345 2.14 -14.59 -7.97
C VAL A 345 1.56 -13.17 -7.87
N ASP A 346 1.03 -12.63 -8.98
CA ASP A 346 0.41 -11.31 -9.03
C ASP A 346 -0.83 -11.23 -8.14
N ALA A 347 -1.70 -12.24 -8.17
CA ALA A 347 -2.83 -12.35 -7.26
C ALA A 347 -2.41 -12.57 -5.80
N GLY A 348 -1.22 -13.11 -5.56
CA GLY A 348 -0.59 -13.22 -4.26
C GLY A 348 -0.18 -11.85 -3.72
N ARG A 349 0.56 -11.09 -4.54
CA ARG A 349 1.00 -9.71 -4.27
C ARG A 349 -0.19 -8.79 -4.01
N GLY A 350 -1.20 -8.83 -4.89
CA GLY A 350 -2.41 -8.02 -4.76
C GLY A 350 -3.15 -8.24 -3.44
N ARG A 351 -3.25 -9.51 -2.98
CA ARG A 351 -3.88 -9.83 -1.68
C ARG A 351 -3.10 -9.33 -0.47
N ILE A 352 -1.77 -9.26 -0.55
CA ILE A 352 -0.95 -8.67 0.52
C ILE A 352 -1.25 -7.17 0.62
N ILE A 353 -1.19 -6.48 -0.52
CA ILE A 353 -1.43 -5.04 -0.60
C ILE A 353 -2.86 -4.71 -0.13
N GLU A 354 -3.86 -5.46 -0.59
CA GLU A 354 -5.25 -5.30 -0.17
C GLU A 354 -5.42 -5.47 1.36
N GLY A 355 -4.76 -6.48 1.94
CA GLY A 355 -4.74 -6.71 3.39
C GLY A 355 -4.11 -5.54 4.16
N ALA A 356 -3.03 -4.98 3.65
CA ALA A 356 -2.34 -3.84 4.23
C ALA A 356 -3.17 -2.53 4.12
N VAL A 357 -3.79 -2.26 2.98
CA VAL A 357 -4.71 -1.11 2.79
C VAL A 357 -5.90 -1.20 3.74
N ASN A 358 -6.52 -2.38 3.85
CA ASN A 358 -7.61 -2.60 4.81
C ASN A 358 -7.16 -2.44 6.26
N ALA A 359 -5.90 -2.73 6.58
CA ALA A 359 -5.32 -2.51 7.91
C ALA A 359 -5.29 -1.03 8.28
N VAL A 360 -4.97 -0.17 7.31
CA VAL A 360 -5.00 1.29 7.47
C VAL A 360 -6.44 1.76 7.71
N TYR A 361 -7.42 1.29 6.92
CA TYR A 361 -8.83 1.67 7.15
C TYR A 361 -9.39 1.20 8.49
N GLN A 362 -8.98 0.02 8.97
CA GLN A 362 -9.34 -0.46 10.31
C GLN A 362 -8.81 0.46 11.41
N LEU A 363 -7.57 0.93 11.26
CA LEU A 363 -6.93 1.84 12.20
C LEU A 363 -7.64 3.21 12.21
N VAL A 364 -7.95 3.77 11.03
CA VAL A 364 -8.69 5.03 10.90
C VAL A 364 -10.11 4.91 11.47
N ARG A 365 -10.80 3.78 11.27
CA ARG A 365 -12.14 3.54 11.84
C ARG A 365 -12.12 3.40 13.37
N ALA A 366 -10.98 3.04 13.95
CA ALA A 366 -10.84 2.89 15.40
C ALA A 366 -10.56 4.23 16.12
N LEU A 367 -10.42 5.34 15.38
CA LEU A 367 -10.22 6.66 15.97
C LEU A 367 -11.49 7.21 16.64
N PRO A 368 -11.34 8.04 17.69
CA PRO A 368 -12.43 8.81 18.30
C PRO A 368 -13.13 9.76 17.30
N GLU A 369 -14.45 9.97 17.44
CA GLU A 369 -15.23 10.82 16.52
C GLU A 369 -14.79 12.30 16.45
N ASP A 370 -14.13 12.79 17.50
CA ASP A 370 -13.52 14.12 17.59
C ASP A 370 -12.23 14.26 16.77
N GLU A 371 -11.50 13.17 16.55
CA GLU A 371 -10.33 13.10 15.67
C GLU A 371 -10.72 12.84 14.20
N LEU A 372 -11.92 12.28 13.96
CA LEU A 372 -12.51 12.06 12.63
C LEU A 372 -13.10 13.33 12.00
N ARG A 373 -13.09 14.47 12.70
CA ARG A 373 -13.53 15.76 12.15
C ARG A 373 -12.40 16.39 11.35
N ILE A 374 -12.63 16.59 10.05
CA ILE A 374 -11.74 17.30 9.14
C ILE A 374 -11.60 18.74 9.66
N ARG A 375 -10.41 19.09 10.15
CA ARG A 375 -10.21 20.32 10.93
C ARG A 375 -10.22 21.60 10.10
N THR A 376 -10.14 21.53 8.77
CA THR A 376 -10.14 22.73 7.91
C THR A 376 -11.05 22.59 6.67
N PRO A 377 -11.82 23.64 6.31
CA PRO A 377 -12.65 23.69 5.10
C PRO A 377 -11.89 23.41 3.78
N MET A 378 -10.58 23.63 3.80
CA MET A 378 -9.67 23.41 2.68
C MET A 378 -9.44 21.91 2.39
N LEU A 379 -9.38 21.08 3.43
CA LEU A 379 -9.23 19.63 3.30
C LEU A 379 -10.53 19.00 2.77
N ASP A 380 -11.70 19.47 3.21
CA ASP A 380 -13.02 19.04 2.70
C ASP A 380 -13.14 19.18 1.17
N ILE A 381 -12.60 20.26 0.61
CA ILE A 381 -12.64 20.52 -0.84
C ILE A 381 -11.61 19.68 -1.60
N MET A 382 -10.48 19.35 -0.98
CA MET A 382 -9.48 18.43 -1.54
C MET A 382 -10.03 17.00 -1.69
N GLY A 383 -11.04 16.61 -0.91
CA GLY A 383 -11.72 15.32 -0.99
C GLY A 383 -12.70 15.12 -2.15
N MET A 384 -13.19 16.22 -2.77
CA MET A 384 -14.31 16.18 -3.71
C MET A 384 -13.95 15.72 -5.14
N ASP A 385 -14.93 15.12 -5.84
CA ASP A 385 -14.84 14.72 -7.25
C ASP A 385 -14.96 15.93 -8.22
N TYR A 386 -14.43 15.81 -9.45
CA TYR A 386 -14.40 16.90 -10.45
C TYR A 386 -15.81 17.42 -10.84
N LYS A 387 -16.81 16.54 -10.95
CA LYS A 387 -18.21 16.86 -11.22
C LYS A 387 -18.90 17.50 -10.00
N GLU A 388 -18.57 17.08 -8.78
CA GLU A 388 -19.09 17.65 -7.54
C GLU A 388 -18.56 19.08 -7.29
N MET A 389 -17.26 19.31 -7.50
CA MET A 389 -16.67 20.66 -7.46
C MET A 389 -17.22 21.56 -8.58
N ALA A 390 -17.38 21.04 -9.80
CA ALA A 390 -17.99 21.79 -10.89
C ALA A 390 -19.47 22.12 -10.62
N GLY A 391 -20.19 21.27 -9.88
CA GLY A 391 -21.55 21.52 -9.42
C GLY A 391 -21.62 22.64 -8.37
N LEU A 392 -20.70 22.65 -7.40
CA LEU A 392 -20.58 23.71 -6.38
C LEU A 392 -20.21 25.08 -6.99
N ALA A 393 -19.33 25.08 -8.00
CA ALA A 393 -18.97 26.29 -8.75
C ALA A 393 -20.17 26.87 -9.53
N ARG A 394 -21.03 26.02 -10.11
CA ARG A 394 -22.28 26.44 -10.78
C ARG A 394 -23.31 27.01 -9.82
N GLY A 395 -23.49 26.39 -8.66
CA GLY A 395 -24.45 26.83 -7.64
C GLY A 395 -24.13 28.22 -7.07
N ARG A 396 -22.84 28.59 -7.01
CA ARG A 396 -22.39 29.89 -6.49
C ARG A 396 -22.30 31.01 -7.54
N GLN A 397 -22.21 30.67 -8.83
CA GLN A 397 -22.29 31.65 -9.92
C GLN A 397 -23.71 32.17 -10.18
N GLY A 398 -24.74 31.44 -9.73
CA GLY A 398 -26.15 31.87 -9.85
C GLY A 398 -26.64 32.85 -8.78
N ALA A 399 -25.91 32.98 -7.67
CA ALA A 399 -26.20 33.96 -6.62
C ALA A 399 -25.26 35.15 -6.80
N GLY A 400 -25.78 36.28 -7.28
CA GLY A 400 -25.02 37.48 -7.62
C GLY A 400 -24.26 38.09 -6.43
N ALA A 401 -23.08 37.55 -6.11
CA ALA A 401 -22.10 38.18 -5.24
C ALA A 401 -20.97 38.73 -6.11
N GLY A 402 -20.97 40.05 -6.27
CA GLY A 402 -19.83 40.78 -6.81
C GLY A 402 -18.60 40.62 -5.92
N ASP A 403 -17.45 40.68 -6.58
CA ASP A 403 -16.19 41.21 -6.02
C ASP A 403 -15.56 40.51 -4.80
N ARG A 404 -15.43 39.17 -4.86
CA ARG A 404 -14.43 38.42 -4.07
C ARG A 404 -13.83 37.29 -4.90
N SER A 405 -12.97 37.62 -5.87
CA SER A 405 -12.31 36.62 -6.74
C SER A 405 -11.08 35.94 -6.11
N ASP A 406 -10.64 36.36 -4.92
CA ASP A 406 -9.43 35.80 -4.29
C ASP A 406 -9.71 34.62 -3.33
N ASP A 407 -10.93 34.49 -2.79
CA ASP A 407 -11.28 33.47 -1.79
C ASP A 407 -12.34 32.47 -2.31
N ASP A 408 -12.17 31.94 -3.52
CA ASP A 408 -12.91 30.74 -3.92
C ASP A 408 -12.10 29.48 -3.58
N PRO A 409 -12.42 28.76 -2.50
CA PRO A 409 -11.66 27.61 -2.07
C PRO A 409 -11.77 26.43 -3.05
N VAL A 410 -12.76 26.43 -3.97
CA VAL A 410 -12.86 25.46 -5.08
C VAL A 410 -11.80 25.75 -6.15
N SER A 411 -11.67 27.00 -6.59
CA SER A 411 -10.61 27.45 -7.50
C SER A 411 -9.20 27.27 -6.91
N PHE A 412 -9.04 27.40 -5.59
CA PHE A 412 -7.80 27.07 -4.89
C PHE A 412 -7.51 25.56 -4.84
N GLY A 413 -8.54 24.71 -4.67
CA GLY A 413 -8.41 23.25 -4.72
C GLY A 413 -7.96 22.69 -6.08
N PHE A 414 -8.35 23.33 -7.19
CA PHE A 414 -7.81 23.02 -8.52
C PHE A 414 -6.32 23.41 -8.66
N ARG A 415 -5.95 24.59 -8.14
CA ARG A 415 -4.56 25.08 -8.13
C ARG A 415 -3.62 24.20 -7.29
N LEU A 416 -4.06 23.71 -6.13
CA LEU A 416 -3.24 22.81 -5.30
C LEU A 416 -2.85 21.49 -5.98
N ARG A 417 -3.74 20.92 -6.81
CA ARG A 417 -3.43 19.69 -7.55
C ARG A 417 -2.43 19.94 -8.70
N SER A 418 -2.55 21.08 -9.40
CA SER A 418 -1.55 21.46 -10.40
C SER A 418 -0.20 21.79 -9.74
N TYR A 419 -0.20 22.35 -8.53
CA TYR A 419 1.05 22.66 -7.81
C TYR A 419 1.83 21.41 -7.40
N ALA A 420 1.17 20.32 -7.00
CA ALA A 420 1.85 19.05 -6.69
C ALA A 420 2.53 18.44 -7.93
N SER A 421 1.82 18.42 -9.07
CA SER A 421 2.40 17.94 -10.34
C SER A 421 3.56 18.81 -10.82
N ARG A 422 3.44 20.15 -10.71
CA ARG A 422 4.54 21.07 -11.05
C ARG A 422 5.73 20.93 -10.11
N LEU A 423 5.50 20.69 -8.82
CA LEU A 423 6.57 20.42 -7.86
C LEU A 423 7.37 19.18 -8.27
N GLU A 424 6.71 18.07 -8.59
CA GLU A 424 7.41 16.85 -9.00
C GLU A 424 8.14 17.03 -10.32
N HIS A 425 7.52 17.69 -11.30
CA HIS A 425 8.17 18.05 -12.56
C HIS A 425 9.47 18.84 -12.34
N HIS A 426 9.43 19.89 -11.50
CA HIS A 426 10.62 20.69 -11.23
C HIS A 426 11.68 19.94 -10.42
N LYS A 427 11.27 19.02 -9.54
CA LYS A 427 12.19 18.14 -8.81
C LYS A 427 12.94 17.20 -9.76
N GLU A 428 12.23 16.56 -10.70
CA GLU A 428 12.84 15.73 -11.73
C GLU A 428 13.79 16.51 -12.63
N ARG A 429 13.36 17.69 -13.13
CA ARG A 429 14.19 18.52 -14.01
C ARG A 429 15.42 19.06 -13.29
N ALA A 430 15.29 19.51 -12.05
CA ALA A 430 16.43 19.94 -11.25
C ALA A 430 17.46 18.81 -11.07
N ALA A 431 17.01 17.57 -10.80
CA ALA A 431 17.89 16.42 -10.68
C ALA A 431 18.59 16.06 -12.01
N ALA A 432 17.87 16.14 -13.13
CA ALA A 432 18.42 15.88 -14.47
C ALA A 432 19.53 16.88 -14.83
N TYR A 433 19.26 18.19 -14.72
CA TYR A 433 20.25 19.22 -15.04
C TYR A 433 21.44 19.22 -14.07
N ARG A 434 21.22 18.90 -12.80
CA ARG A 434 22.32 18.68 -11.84
C ARG A 434 23.28 17.59 -12.29
N THR A 435 22.73 16.50 -12.80
CA THR A 435 23.52 15.37 -13.29
C THR A 435 24.36 15.78 -14.49
N LEU A 436 23.76 16.48 -15.47
CA LEU A 436 24.46 17.00 -16.64
C LEU A 436 25.57 18.01 -16.27
N ALA A 437 25.27 18.96 -15.39
CA ALA A 437 26.25 19.94 -14.91
C ALA A 437 27.45 19.26 -14.22
N ARG A 438 27.20 18.25 -13.38
CA ARG A 438 28.27 17.50 -12.70
C ARG A 438 29.10 16.63 -13.62
N GLN A 439 28.49 16.03 -14.64
CA GLN A 439 29.22 15.30 -15.67
C GLN A 439 30.22 16.22 -16.37
N TRP A 440 29.79 17.44 -16.72
CA TRP A 440 30.65 18.47 -17.29
C TRP A 440 31.78 18.88 -16.32
N GLU A 441 31.46 19.21 -15.06
CA GLU A 441 32.46 19.60 -14.06
C GLU A 441 33.51 18.49 -13.80
N LYS A 442 33.09 17.22 -13.87
CA LYS A 442 33.99 16.08 -13.73
C LYS A 442 34.95 15.98 -14.92
N ALA A 443 34.46 16.22 -16.13
CA ALA A 443 35.27 16.22 -17.35
C ALA A 443 36.27 17.40 -17.36
N ASP A 444 35.82 18.60 -16.95
CA ASP A 444 36.68 19.80 -16.84
C ASP A 444 37.83 19.56 -15.85
N ARG A 445 37.51 19.02 -14.67
CA ARG A 445 38.52 18.65 -13.66
C ARG A 445 39.48 17.55 -14.10
N ALA A 446 39.10 16.72 -15.07
CA ALA A 446 39.98 15.71 -15.66
C ALA A 446 40.95 16.32 -16.69
N GLY A 447 40.89 17.64 -16.94
CA GLY A 447 41.75 18.33 -17.89
C GLY A 447 41.35 18.10 -19.35
N ILE A 448 40.12 17.65 -19.60
CA ILE A 448 39.58 17.52 -20.95
C ILE A 448 39.26 18.94 -21.44
N PRO A 449 39.81 19.41 -22.58
CA PRO A 449 39.41 20.70 -23.16
C PRO A 449 37.94 20.66 -23.53
N LEU A 450 37.13 21.56 -22.95
CA LEU A 450 35.68 21.59 -23.15
C LEU A 450 35.27 22.94 -23.73
N ASP A 451 35.13 22.99 -25.07
CA ASP A 451 34.48 24.10 -25.77
C ASP A 451 32.97 24.19 -25.47
N SER A 452 32.42 23.18 -24.77
CA SER A 452 31.02 23.06 -24.35
C SER A 452 30.62 23.94 -23.16
N ARG A 453 31.40 24.98 -22.82
CA ARG A 453 31.07 25.90 -21.73
C ARG A 453 29.66 26.52 -21.83
N PRO A 454 29.14 26.90 -23.01
CA PRO A 454 27.77 27.39 -23.14
C PRO A 454 26.70 26.39 -22.67
N LEU A 455 26.91 25.08 -22.89
CA LEU A 455 26.00 24.04 -22.38
C LEU A 455 26.03 23.96 -20.86
N TYR A 456 27.22 24.03 -20.25
CA TYR A 456 27.34 24.03 -18.80
C TYR A 456 26.65 25.23 -18.15
N ASP A 457 26.87 26.43 -18.67
CA ASP A 457 26.25 27.64 -18.14
C ASP A 457 24.71 27.58 -18.28
N PHE A 458 24.19 26.97 -19.36
CA PHE A 458 22.78 26.68 -19.53
C PHE A 458 22.26 25.63 -18.51
N TYR A 459 22.91 24.48 -18.37
CA TYR A 459 22.48 23.43 -17.43
C TYR A 459 22.45 23.92 -15.99
N ARG A 460 23.47 24.68 -15.58
CA ARG A 460 23.54 25.27 -14.24
C ARG A 460 22.39 26.27 -14.01
N PHE A 461 22.05 27.06 -15.03
CA PHE A 461 20.93 27.98 -14.96
C PHE A 461 19.59 27.26 -14.87
N GLU A 462 19.36 26.22 -15.68
CA GLU A 462 18.11 25.44 -15.63
C GLU A 462 17.95 24.68 -14.32
N GLU A 463 19.04 24.12 -13.76
CA GLU A 463 19.03 23.50 -12.44
C GLU A 463 18.54 24.51 -11.38
N GLU A 464 19.15 25.71 -11.35
CA GLU A 464 18.78 26.77 -10.42
C GLU A 464 17.34 27.26 -10.63
N HIS A 465 16.91 27.41 -11.89
CA HIS A 465 15.55 27.80 -12.25
C HIS A 465 14.52 26.82 -11.67
N HIS A 466 14.76 25.52 -11.85
CA HIS A 466 13.86 24.49 -11.33
C HIS A 466 13.89 24.41 -9.80
N ARG A 467 15.05 24.56 -9.14
CA ARG A 467 15.10 24.63 -7.67
C ARG A 467 14.30 25.82 -7.10
N ARG A 468 14.34 26.98 -7.76
CA ARG A 468 13.54 28.15 -7.35
C ARG A 468 12.04 27.90 -7.51
N LEU A 469 11.63 27.21 -8.57
CA LEU A 469 10.23 26.83 -8.77
C LEU A 469 9.79 25.73 -7.79
N MET A 470 10.66 24.80 -7.41
CA MET A 470 10.38 23.87 -6.30
C MET A 470 10.06 24.64 -5.03
N ALA A 471 10.89 25.61 -4.64
CA ALA A 471 10.65 26.44 -3.45
C ALA A 471 9.33 27.23 -3.56
N LYS A 472 8.98 27.72 -4.76
CA LYS A 472 7.67 28.37 -5.02
C LYS A 472 6.52 27.42 -4.72
N TYR A 473 6.56 26.19 -5.20
CA TYR A 473 5.44 25.25 -5.04
C TYR A 473 5.40 24.59 -3.66
N GLN A 474 6.56 24.35 -3.05
CA GLN A 474 6.67 23.92 -1.65
C GLN A 474 6.12 24.96 -0.68
N HIS A 475 6.24 26.26 -0.99
CA HIS A 475 5.57 27.31 -0.21
C HIS A 475 4.06 27.10 -0.09
N PHE A 476 3.42 26.58 -1.15
CA PHE A 476 1.99 26.26 -1.16
C PHE A 476 1.69 24.85 -0.60
N LEU A 477 2.71 24.01 -0.39
CA LEU A 477 2.62 22.62 0.04
C LEU A 477 3.49 22.34 1.28
N PRO A 478 3.31 23.06 2.40
CA PRO A 478 4.20 23.00 3.57
C PRO A 478 4.16 21.66 4.34
N PHE A 479 3.23 20.77 4.01
CA PHE A 479 3.01 19.48 4.67
C PHE A 479 3.84 18.33 4.06
N VAL A 480 4.66 18.60 3.04
CA VAL A 480 5.46 17.60 2.33
C VAL A 480 6.92 17.70 2.79
N GLY A 481 7.26 16.97 3.85
CA GLY A 481 8.63 16.84 4.36
C GLY A 481 8.71 15.99 5.63
N ASP A 482 9.44 14.88 5.57
CA ASP A 482 9.69 13.99 6.72
C ASP A 482 11.16 14.13 7.16
N ALA A 483 11.40 14.91 8.22
CA ALA A 483 12.76 15.10 8.76
C ALA A 483 13.36 13.80 9.33
N GLY A 484 12.52 12.85 9.76
CA GLY A 484 12.96 11.58 10.35
C GLY A 484 13.68 10.67 9.37
N ALA A 485 13.30 10.72 8.09
CA ALA A 485 13.92 9.93 7.02
C ALA A 485 15.40 10.28 6.76
N TRP A 486 15.82 11.49 7.13
CA TRP A 486 17.15 12.03 6.82
C TRP A 486 18.16 11.90 7.97
N TYR A 487 17.71 11.43 9.14
CA TYR A 487 18.55 11.38 10.34
C TYR A 487 19.76 10.44 10.18
N GLU A 488 19.59 9.32 9.50
CA GLU A 488 20.68 8.35 9.27
C GLU A 488 21.75 8.91 8.34
N GLN A 489 21.35 9.49 7.20
CA GLN A 489 22.26 10.12 6.24
C GLN A 489 22.98 11.33 6.84
N HIS A 490 22.27 12.14 7.66
CA HIS A 490 22.87 13.24 8.41
C HIS A 490 23.90 12.76 9.44
N ARG A 491 23.61 11.65 10.15
CA ARG A 491 24.53 11.02 11.08
C ARG A 491 25.78 10.47 10.38
N GLU A 492 25.61 9.87 9.20
CA GLU A 492 26.73 9.39 8.38
C GLU A 492 27.63 10.53 7.90
N LEU A 493 27.02 11.62 7.41
CA LEU A 493 27.75 12.82 6.97
C LEU A 493 28.51 13.45 8.13
N SER A 494 27.86 13.61 9.28
CA SER A 494 28.47 14.15 10.50
C SER A 494 29.63 13.26 10.96
N GLY A 495 29.45 11.94 10.95
CA GLY A 495 30.51 10.97 11.26
C GLY A 495 31.70 11.05 10.27
N TYR A 496 31.43 11.27 8.98
CA TYR A 496 32.47 11.49 7.98
C TYR A 496 33.22 12.81 8.21
N GLY A 497 32.51 13.90 8.50
CA GLY A 497 33.08 15.20 8.84
C GLY A 497 33.99 15.13 10.07
N ARG A 498 33.57 14.41 11.13
CA ARG A 498 34.41 14.16 12.31
C ARG A 498 35.71 13.46 11.94
N ARG A 499 35.66 12.40 11.13
CA ARG A 499 36.87 11.71 10.66
C ARG A 499 37.83 12.62 9.89
N LEU A 500 37.29 13.53 9.07
CA LEU A 500 38.07 14.52 8.34
C LEU A 500 38.75 15.51 9.31
N LEU A 501 38.01 16.04 10.29
CA LEU A 501 38.56 16.93 11.32
C LEU A 501 39.65 16.23 12.14
N SER A 502 39.42 14.98 12.58
CA SER A 502 40.43 14.19 13.29
C SER A 502 41.70 13.98 12.47
N LEU A 503 41.60 13.79 11.15
CA LEU A 503 42.76 13.66 10.27
C LEU A 503 43.52 14.99 10.11
N ILE A 504 42.80 16.11 10.03
CA ILE A 504 43.39 17.46 10.03
C ILE A 504 44.13 17.72 11.35
N SER A 505 43.52 17.36 12.49
CA SER A 505 44.13 17.47 13.80
C SER A 505 45.37 16.60 13.94
N LEU A 506 45.32 15.33 13.48
CA LEU A 506 46.48 14.44 13.41
C LEU A 506 47.60 15.07 12.59
N ARG A 507 47.28 15.62 11.42
CA ARG A 507 48.26 16.27 10.54
C ARG A 507 48.94 17.49 11.18
N ALA A 508 48.23 18.20 12.06
CA ALA A 508 48.72 19.38 12.76
C ALA A 508 49.48 19.06 14.06
N ASP A 509 49.42 17.83 14.57
CA ASP A 509 50.03 17.46 15.84
C ASP A 509 51.57 17.49 15.79
N ALA A 510 52.17 18.46 16.48
CA ALA A 510 53.61 18.65 16.54
C ALA A 510 54.33 17.64 17.45
N SER A 511 53.62 16.90 18.30
CA SER A 511 54.18 15.89 19.20
C SER A 511 54.53 14.61 18.43
N LEU A 512 53.59 14.11 17.61
CA LEU A 512 53.78 12.96 16.72
C LEU A 512 54.86 13.22 15.66
N GLN A 513 54.99 14.47 15.20
CA GLN A 513 56.04 14.88 14.25
C GLN A 513 57.46 14.78 14.81
N ARG A 514 57.64 14.85 16.13
CA ARG A 514 58.96 14.79 16.79
C ARG A 514 59.36 13.37 17.20
N MET A 515 58.47 12.40 17.01
CA MET A 515 58.72 11.01 17.39
C MET A 515 59.67 10.31 16.41
N LYS A 516 60.62 9.54 16.95
CA LYS A 516 61.60 8.77 16.16
C LYS A 516 61.14 7.35 15.83
N VAL A 517 60.15 6.82 16.55
CA VAL A 517 59.67 5.44 16.41
C VAL A 517 58.32 5.45 15.69
N ALA A 518 58.32 5.04 14.42
CA ALA A 518 57.15 5.07 13.54
C ALA A 518 55.97 4.22 14.06
N GLY A 519 56.24 3.05 14.65
CA GLY A 519 55.19 2.18 15.20
C GLY A 519 54.47 2.76 16.41
N GLU A 520 55.17 3.53 17.23
CA GLU A 520 54.58 4.18 18.40
C GLU A 520 53.75 5.41 18.00
N ALA A 521 54.23 6.18 17.03
CA ALA A 521 53.47 7.29 16.45
C ALA A 521 52.16 6.80 15.79
N GLU A 522 52.17 5.65 15.11
CA GLU A 522 50.95 5.05 14.55
C GLU A 522 49.97 4.60 15.64
N ARG A 523 50.47 4.02 16.74
CA ARG A 523 49.62 3.62 17.87
C ARG A 523 48.94 4.84 18.50
N LEU A 524 49.70 5.89 18.80
CA LEU A 524 49.16 7.13 19.39
C LEU A 524 48.22 7.87 18.43
N GLY A 525 48.52 7.88 17.14
CA GLY A 525 47.62 8.45 16.12
C GLY A 525 46.24 7.77 16.12
N ARG A 526 46.20 6.44 16.27
CA ARG A 526 44.94 5.69 16.39
C ARG A 526 44.25 5.89 17.72
N GLU A 527 45.00 5.97 18.81
CA GLU A 527 44.46 6.12 20.16
C GLU A 527 43.87 7.51 20.40
N ILE A 528 44.56 8.56 19.97
CA ILE A 528 44.17 9.96 20.20
C ILE A 528 43.17 10.45 19.14
N TYR A 529 43.43 10.16 17.86
CA TYR A 529 42.66 10.72 16.74
C TYR A 529 41.73 9.71 16.06
N GLY A 530 41.79 8.42 16.44
CA GLY A 530 41.00 7.38 15.76
C GLY A 530 41.35 7.20 14.29
N GLN A 531 42.53 7.68 13.85
CA GLN A 531 42.93 7.71 12.45
C GLN A 531 44.29 7.03 12.24
N PRO A 532 44.44 6.19 11.19
CA PRO A 532 45.75 5.71 10.77
C PRO A 532 46.53 6.83 10.08
N GLY A 533 47.86 6.84 10.24
CA GLY A 533 48.73 7.84 9.60
C GLY A 533 49.73 8.51 10.54
N GLY A 534 49.78 8.12 11.81
CA GLY A 534 50.77 8.66 12.76
C GLY A 534 52.20 8.34 12.34
N ARG A 535 52.44 7.16 11.73
CA ARG A 535 53.77 6.82 11.17
C ARG A 535 54.24 7.80 10.10
N LEU A 536 53.31 8.31 9.27
CA LEU A 536 53.62 9.17 8.13
C LEU A 536 54.14 10.54 8.59
N LEU A 537 53.84 10.95 9.82
CA LEU A 537 54.39 12.18 10.39
C LEU A 537 55.87 12.06 10.76
N THR A 538 56.37 10.83 10.96
CA THR A 538 57.78 10.54 11.25
C THR A 538 58.66 10.53 9.99
N GLU A 539 58.04 10.36 8.81
CA GLU A 539 58.70 10.33 7.49
C GLU A 539 58.98 11.74 6.91
N GLY A 540 58.77 12.80 7.71
CA GLY A 540 59.06 14.17 7.30
C GLY A 540 58.10 14.72 6.24
N THR A 541 58.65 15.37 5.20
CA THR A 541 57.86 16.04 4.15
C THR A 541 57.07 15.07 3.26
N ALA A 542 57.64 13.90 2.93
CA ALA A 542 57.01 12.92 2.06
C ALA A 542 55.71 12.36 2.66
N GLY A 543 55.73 11.93 3.91
CA GLY A 543 54.52 11.41 4.59
C GLY A 543 53.47 12.49 4.87
N ARG A 544 53.90 13.74 5.05
CA ARG A 544 53.01 14.91 5.14
C ARG A 544 52.25 15.16 3.85
N THR A 545 52.91 15.09 2.69
CA THR A 545 52.27 15.23 1.39
C THR A 545 51.20 14.16 1.17
N VAL A 546 51.43 12.92 1.63
CA VAL A 546 50.43 11.84 1.58
C VAL A 546 49.20 12.17 2.43
N LEU A 547 49.41 12.68 3.65
CA LEU A 547 48.31 13.10 4.52
C LEU A 547 47.56 14.32 3.95
N ASP A 548 48.27 15.28 3.37
CA ASP A 548 47.68 16.47 2.75
C ASP A 548 46.80 16.07 1.55
N HIS A 549 47.28 15.16 0.69
CA HIS A 549 46.49 14.62 -0.42
C HIS A 549 45.26 13.82 0.07
N ARG A 550 45.40 13.06 1.17
CA ARG A 550 44.29 12.33 1.78
C ARG A 550 43.25 13.29 2.37
N ILE A 551 43.67 14.35 3.05
CA ILE A 551 42.79 15.40 3.57
C ILE A 551 42.03 16.07 2.43
N GLU A 552 42.73 16.44 1.36
CA GLU A 552 42.12 17.08 0.19
C GLU A 552 41.09 16.17 -0.50
N THR A 553 41.42 14.89 -0.64
CA THR A 553 40.47 13.88 -1.17
C THR A 553 39.27 13.70 -0.25
N MET A 554 39.49 13.61 1.07
CA MET A 554 38.41 13.47 2.04
C MET A 554 37.51 14.73 2.08
N ARG A 555 38.08 15.94 2.02
CA ARG A 555 37.34 17.21 1.92
C ARG A 555 36.42 17.20 0.71
N ARG A 556 36.97 16.85 -0.47
CA ARG A 556 36.19 16.77 -1.71
C ARG A 556 34.99 15.81 -1.60
N ILE A 557 35.20 14.63 -1.01
CA ILE A 557 34.12 13.66 -0.80
C ILE A 557 33.09 14.19 0.20
N TYR A 558 33.54 14.87 1.27
CA TYR A 558 32.64 15.47 2.25
C TYR A 558 31.78 16.56 1.64
N ASP A 559 32.38 17.50 0.90
CA ASP A 559 31.69 18.60 0.24
C ASP A 559 30.65 18.07 -0.77
N GLN A 560 31.03 17.05 -1.55
CA GLN A 560 30.13 16.37 -2.48
C GLN A 560 28.91 15.75 -1.75
N ARG A 561 29.14 15.01 -0.67
CA ARG A 561 28.06 14.39 0.13
C ARG A 561 27.18 15.43 0.81
N LEU A 562 27.77 16.53 1.29
CA LEU A 562 27.05 17.63 1.90
C LEU A 562 26.14 18.31 0.87
N ASP A 563 26.63 18.54 -0.34
CA ASP A 563 25.83 19.11 -1.41
C ASP A 563 24.73 18.15 -1.87
N ASP A 564 25.00 16.85 -1.95
CA ASP A 564 24.00 15.82 -2.24
C ASP A 564 22.86 15.87 -1.23
N LEU A 565 23.20 15.81 0.06
CA LEU A 565 22.23 15.90 1.14
C LEU A 565 21.43 17.21 1.09
N LYS A 566 22.07 18.36 0.87
CA LYS A 566 21.36 19.65 0.78
C LYS A 566 20.32 19.67 -0.34
N ALA A 567 20.64 19.12 -1.51
CA ALA A 567 19.71 19.10 -2.63
C ALA A 567 18.53 18.16 -2.39
N GLU A 568 18.81 17.00 -1.79
CA GLU A 568 17.78 16.03 -1.41
C GLU A 568 16.84 16.61 -0.33
N LEU A 569 17.40 17.25 0.70
CA LEU A 569 16.65 18.00 1.72
C LEU A 569 15.79 19.11 1.10
N THR A 570 16.36 19.87 0.16
CA THR A 570 15.62 20.94 -0.56
C THR A 570 14.43 20.35 -1.32
N GLY A 571 14.54 19.14 -1.87
CA GLY A 571 13.43 18.43 -2.50
C GLY A 571 12.30 18.04 -1.54
N SER A 572 12.60 17.89 -0.25
CA SER A 572 11.65 17.54 0.82
C SER A 572 11.25 18.72 1.71
N SER A 573 11.45 19.96 1.29
CA SER A 573 11.13 21.17 2.08
C SER A 573 11.89 21.27 3.41
N LEU A 574 13.12 20.75 3.43
CA LEU A 574 14.01 20.75 4.58
C LEU A 574 15.29 21.53 4.25
N VAL A 575 15.88 22.15 5.27
CA VAL A 575 17.16 22.87 5.16
C VAL A 575 18.10 22.44 6.28
N LEU A 576 19.38 22.37 5.94
CA LEU A 576 20.44 22.14 6.92
C LEU A 576 20.86 23.47 7.52
N ARG A 577 20.67 23.65 8.84
CA ARG A 577 21.14 24.83 9.58
C ARG A 577 22.20 24.47 10.61
N PRO A 578 23.07 25.40 11.01
CA PRO A 578 23.93 25.21 12.18
C PRO A 578 23.05 24.96 13.40
N ALA A 579 23.33 23.93 14.18
CA ALA A 579 22.57 23.65 15.39
C ALA A 579 22.78 24.79 16.40
N PRO A 580 21.73 25.23 17.12
CA PRO A 580 21.88 26.23 18.16
C PRO A 580 22.80 25.70 19.27
N ALA A 581 23.76 26.52 19.68
CA ALA A 581 24.66 26.23 20.80
C ALA A 581 23.83 25.94 22.05
N GLY A 582 23.88 24.70 22.56
CA GLY A 582 23.13 24.25 23.74
C GLY A 582 22.16 23.08 23.51
N SER A 583 21.97 22.63 22.27
CA SER A 583 21.14 21.45 21.96
C SER A 583 21.89 20.12 22.13
N GLY A 584 22.21 19.74 23.38
CA GLY A 584 22.42 18.35 23.82
C GLY A 584 23.51 17.49 23.16
N ALA A 585 24.30 18.00 22.22
CA ALA A 585 25.51 17.32 21.75
C ALA A 585 26.63 17.58 22.76
N GLY A 586 27.24 16.51 23.26
CA GLY A 586 28.28 16.55 24.28
C GLY A 586 29.38 17.58 23.98
N ASP A 587 29.85 18.20 25.06
CA ASP A 587 30.89 19.22 25.14
C ASP A 587 32.03 18.97 24.13
N GLY A 588 32.14 19.86 23.12
CA GLY A 588 33.26 19.87 22.16
C GLY A 588 32.97 19.61 20.67
N ASP A 589 31.74 19.76 20.17
CA ASP A 589 31.39 19.46 18.76
C ASP A 589 31.26 20.73 17.89
N PRO A 590 32.29 21.16 17.13
CA PRO A 590 32.29 22.44 16.41
C PRO A 590 31.42 22.47 15.13
N VAL A 591 30.73 21.39 14.75
CA VAL A 591 29.88 21.34 13.54
C VAL A 591 28.64 20.48 13.78
N SER A 592 27.88 20.73 14.84
CA SER A 592 26.53 20.17 14.94
C SER A 592 25.63 20.94 13.96
N THR A 593 25.05 20.25 12.98
CA THR A 593 24.04 20.81 12.06
C THR A 593 22.70 20.15 12.36
N ALA A 594 21.61 20.89 12.22
CA ALA A 594 20.26 20.41 12.43
C ALA A 594 19.48 20.49 11.11
N ILE A 595 18.62 19.50 10.86
CA ILE A 595 17.68 19.51 9.75
C ILE A 595 16.39 20.16 10.25
N GLU A 596 16.01 21.28 9.65
CA GLU A 596 14.81 22.04 10.01
C GLU A 596 13.88 22.15 8.79
N PRO A 597 12.55 22.24 9.00
CA PRO A 597 11.62 22.66 7.96
C PRO A 597 12.01 24.04 7.42
N GLY A 598 12.13 24.16 6.10
CA GLY A 598 12.48 25.43 5.48
C GLY A 598 12.58 25.35 3.96
N LEU A 599 12.46 26.51 3.33
CA LEU A 599 12.56 26.66 1.88
C LEU A 599 13.94 27.20 1.52
N GLY A 600 14.51 26.72 0.41
CA GLY A 600 15.80 27.21 -0.10
C GLY A 600 15.77 28.65 -0.60
N TYR A 601 14.59 29.19 -0.94
CA TYR A 601 14.40 30.54 -1.48
C TYR A 601 13.18 31.22 -0.88
N ALA A 602 13.23 32.55 -0.79
CA ALA A 602 12.10 33.34 -0.32
C ALA A 602 10.99 33.40 -1.39
N PHE A 603 9.74 33.15 -1.00
CA PHE A 603 8.61 33.13 -1.94
C PHE A 603 8.50 34.41 -2.78
N ARG A 604 8.81 35.58 -2.20
CA ARG A 604 8.78 36.87 -2.91
C ARG A 604 9.69 36.92 -4.15
N GLU A 605 10.80 36.20 -4.11
CA GLU A 605 11.82 36.17 -5.18
C GLU A 605 11.43 35.21 -6.30
N VAL A 606 10.71 34.13 -5.97
CA VAL A 606 10.43 33.02 -6.89
C VAL A 606 9.01 33.01 -7.45
N LYS A 607 8.08 33.75 -6.84
CA LYS A 607 6.63 33.70 -7.16
C LYS A 607 6.27 34.02 -8.62
N ALA A 608 7.15 34.69 -9.35
CA ALA A 608 6.89 35.20 -10.69
C ALA A 608 7.79 34.60 -11.78
N LEU A 609 8.54 33.53 -11.50
CA LEU A 609 9.50 32.99 -12.47
C LEU A 609 8.89 32.16 -13.60
N ASP A 610 7.61 31.79 -13.49
CA ASP A 610 6.89 30.86 -14.38
C ASP A 610 5.47 31.38 -14.69
N LEU A 611 5.31 32.70 -14.84
CA LEU A 611 4.01 33.32 -15.14
C LEU A 611 3.34 32.74 -16.39
N HIS A 612 4.13 32.21 -17.34
CA HIS A 612 3.64 31.59 -18.57
C HIS A 612 2.86 30.29 -18.35
N HIS A 613 3.06 29.62 -17.21
CA HIS A 613 2.30 28.43 -16.81
C HIS A 613 1.02 28.77 -16.04
N LEU A 614 0.88 30.00 -15.53
CA LEU A 614 -0.26 30.40 -14.70
C LEU A 614 -1.49 30.84 -15.50
N GLY A 615 -1.43 30.82 -16.83
CA GLY A 615 -2.54 31.25 -17.68
C GLY A 615 -3.83 30.42 -17.53
N TYR A 616 -3.74 29.20 -17.00
CA TYR A 616 -4.88 28.34 -16.64
C TYR A 616 -5.19 28.34 -15.15
N ASP A 617 -4.45 29.09 -14.33
CA ASP A 617 -4.67 29.08 -12.88
C ASP A 617 -5.75 30.08 -12.46
N PHE A 618 -6.09 31.01 -13.36
CA PHE A 618 -6.99 32.12 -13.07
C PHE A 618 -8.14 32.18 -14.07
N PRO A 619 -9.40 32.36 -13.61
CA PRO A 619 -10.55 32.44 -14.49
C PRO A 619 -10.59 33.76 -15.27
N ALA A 620 -10.05 34.84 -14.71
CA ALA A 620 -10.01 36.18 -15.29
C ALA A 620 -8.56 36.68 -15.41
N ASP A 621 -8.35 37.71 -16.24
CA ASP A 621 -7.06 38.38 -16.35
C ASP A 621 -6.68 39.00 -15.00
N ILE A 622 -5.40 38.93 -14.65
CA ILE A 622 -4.89 39.36 -13.33
C ILE A 622 -3.87 40.48 -13.48
N SER A 623 -3.97 41.49 -12.63
CA SER A 623 -2.96 42.55 -12.54
C SER A 623 -1.75 42.07 -11.74
N ILE A 624 -0.56 42.24 -12.30
CA ILE A 624 0.73 41.93 -11.69
C ILE A 624 1.47 43.26 -11.46
N GLY A 625 2.03 43.43 -10.26
CA GLY A 625 2.83 44.61 -9.92
C GLY A 625 4.21 44.66 -10.61
N ALA A 626 4.81 45.85 -10.63
CA ALA A 626 6.05 46.14 -11.36
C ALA A 626 7.24 45.23 -11.04
N GLY A 627 7.48 44.95 -9.75
CA GLY A 627 8.62 44.13 -9.31
C GLY A 627 8.58 42.70 -9.88
N PRO A 628 7.51 41.93 -9.63
CA PRO A 628 7.31 40.60 -10.23
C PRO A 628 7.37 40.57 -11.75
N THR A 629 6.78 41.57 -12.43
CA THR A 629 6.83 41.69 -13.89
C THR A 629 8.26 41.84 -14.41
N GLN A 630 9.02 42.78 -13.83
CA GLN A 630 10.40 43.01 -14.23
C GLN A 630 11.31 41.80 -13.95
N ALA A 631 11.09 41.14 -12.81
CA ALA A 631 11.81 39.92 -12.47
C ALA A 631 11.56 38.79 -13.49
N PHE A 632 10.30 38.59 -13.91
CA PHE A 632 9.96 37.60 -14.94
C PHE A 632 10.60 37.94 -16.29
N ILE A 633 10.51 39.19 -16.74
CA ILE A 633 11.09 39.63 -18.03
C ILE A 633 12.60 39.42 -18.04
N SER A 634 13.29 39.84 -16.96
CA SER A 634 14.74 39.68 -16.85
C SER A 634 15.15 38.20 -16.83
N HIS A 635 14.43 37.37 -16.06
CA HIS A 635 14.70 35.92 -15.99
C HIS A 635 14.46 35.23 -17.33
N ALA A 636 13.39 35.60 -18.05
CA ALA A 636 13.07 35.06 -19.37
C ALA A 636 14.16 35.41 -20.39
N GLY A 637 14.61 36.67 -20.42
CA GLY A 637 15.68 37.12 -21.30
C GLY A 637 17.03 36.46 -21.01
N GLN A 638 17.34 36.19 -19.74
CA GLN A 638 18.55 35.44 -19.38
C GLN A 638 18.46 33.98 -19.83
N ARG A 639 17.34 33.32 -19.55
CA ARG A 639 17.09 31.92 -19.94
C ARG A 639 17.18 31.73 -21.45
N HIS A 640 16.58 32.65 -22.22
CA HIS A 640 16.61 32.61 -23.67
C HIS A 640 18.04 32.76 -24.24
N ARG A 641 18.82 33.73 -23.75
CA ARG A 641 20.21 33.92 -24.20
C ARG A 641 21.10 32.69 -23.94
N LEU A 642 20.92 32.05 -22.78
CA LEU A 642 21.68 30.83 -22.46
C LEU A 642 21.26 29.65 -23.33
N LEU A 643 19.96 29.52 -23.62
CA LEU A 643 19.45 28.52 -24.55
C LEU A 643 20.02 28.72 -25.97
N GLU A 644 20.02 29.95 -26.48
CA GLU A 644 20.60 30.25 -27.80
C GLU A 644 22.10 29.92 -27.86
N GLY A 645 22.85 30.24 -26.79
CA GLY A 645 24.26 29.86 -26.68
C GLY A 645 24.48 28.35 -26.69
N ALA A 646 23.65 27.60 -25.96
CA ALA A 646 23.67 26.14 -25.95
C ALA A 646 23.33 25.53 -27.31
N MET A 647 22.28 26.04 -27.98
CA MET A 647 21.87 25.60 -29.32
C MET A 647 22.94 25.89 -30.37
N SER A 648 23.53 27.09 -30.34
CA SER A 648 24.60 27.48 -31.27
C SER A 648 25.83 26.58 -31.12
N TYR A 649 26.16 26.17 -29.88
CA TYR A 649 27.22 25.20 -29.64
C TYR A 649 26.87 23.82 -30.19
N LEU A 650 25.67 23.30 -29.93
CA LEU A 650 25.24 21.98 -30.40
C LEU A 650 25.20 21.91 -31.93
N ASP A 651 24.71 22.95 -32.58
CA ASP A 651 24.70 23.04 -34.04
C ASP A 651 26.13 23.13 -34.60
N GLY A 652 26.96 24.01 -34.04
CA GLY A 652 28.36 24.18 -34.46
C GLY A 652 29.26 22.96 -34.20
N SER A 653 28.88 22.07 -33.29
CA SER A 653 29.59 20.83 -32.97
C SER A 653 29.03 19.58 -33.66
N GLY A 654 28.01 19.73 -34.53
CA GLY A 654 27.38 18.63 -35.25
C GLY A 654 26.46 17.75 -34.38
N GLN A 655 26.06 18.23 -33.20
CA GLN A 655 25.19 17.56 -32.24
C GLN A 655 23.76 18.13 -32.27
N ALA A 656 23.31 18.63 -33.43
CA ALA A 656 22.02 19.30 -33.58
C ALA A 656 20.81 18.43 -33.16
N SER A 657 20.91 17.09 -33.21
CA SER A 657 19.86 16.19 -32.75
C SER A 657 19.54 16.35 -31.25
N ALA A 658 20.54 16.72 -30.43
CA ALA A 658 20.38 16.93 -28.98
C ALA A 658 19.60 18.21 -28.64
N ILE A 659 19.35 19.10 -29.62
CA ILE A 659 18.53 20.30 -29.42
C ILE A 659 17.08 19.92 -29.05
N ALA A 660 16.60 18.77 -29.51
CA ALA A 660 15.25 18.28 -29.20
C ALA A 660 15.03 18.01 -27.69
N ASP A 661 16.11 17.76 -26.94
CA ASP A 661 16.06 17.51 -25.51
C ASP A 661 16.05 18.81 -24.68
N LEU A 662 16.30 19.96 -25.31
CA LEU A 662 16.30 21.28 -24.67
C LEU A 662 14.86 21.84 -24.59
N PRO A 663 14.54 22.69 -23.59
CA PRO A 663 13.19 23.21 -23.35
C PRO A 663 12.82 24.37 -24.29
N VAL A 664 13.01 24.17 -25.60
CA VAL A 664 12.85 25.22 -26.63
C VAL A 664 11.44 25.82 -26.61
N ASP A 665 10.41 24.98 -26.59
CA ASP A 665 9.01 25.43 -26.60
C ASP A 665 8.62 26.20 -25.32
N ASP A 666 9.12 25.73 -24.17
CA ASP A 666 8.83 26.36 -22.89
C ASP A 666 9.49 27.74 -22.79
N VAL A 667 10.76 27.86 -23.21
CA VAL A 667 11.47 29.13 -23.27
C VAL A 667 10.83 30.07 -24.30
N ALA A 668 10.39 29.56 -25.45
CA ALA A 668 9.67 30.36 -26.44
C ALA A 668 8.34 30.89 -25.88
N ALA A 669 7.58 30.07 -25.14
CA ALA A 669 6.35 30.50 -24.48
C ALA A 669 6.61 31.55 -23.39
N MET A 670 7.67 31.37 -22.61
CA MET A 670 8.10 32.31 -21.59
C MET A 670 8.51 33.67 -22.19
N THR A 671 9.36 33.67 -23.23
CA THR A 671 9.81 34.86 -23.95
C THR A 671 8.65 35.60 -24.61
N LYS A 672 7.71 34.87 -25.21
CA LYS A 672 6.50 35.45 -25.79
C LYS A 672 5.64 36.17 -24.75
N LEU A 673 5.46 35.58 -23.57
CA LEU A 673 4.73 36.25 -22.50
C LEU A 673 5.52 37.45 -21.95
N ALA A 674 6.84 37.34 -21.81
CA ALA A 674 7.68 38.45 -21.37
C ALA A 674 7.55 39.67 -22.29
N ALA A 675 7.55 39.45 -23.62
CA ALA A 675 7.29 40.51 -24.59
C ALA A 675 5.88 41.12 -24.42
N GLN A 676 4.84 40.28 -24.28
CA GLN A 676 3.47 40.75 -24.04
C GLN A 676 3.32 41.57 -22.75
N LEU A 677 4.02 41.18 -21.68
CA LEU A 677 4.02 41.91 -20.42
C LEU A 677 4.78 43.23 -20.53
N ALA A 678 5.91 43.26 -21.24
CA ALA A 678 6.63 44.49 -21.53
C ALA A 678 5.74 45.49 -22.30
N ASP A 679 5.01 45.02 -23.32
CA ASP A 679 4.13 45.85 -24.14
C ASP A 679 2.86 46.31 -23.41
N SER A 680 2.36 45.51 -22.46
CA SER A 680 1.14 45.81 -21.69
C SER A 680 1.39 46.48 -20.34
N THR A 681 2.65 46.81 -20.02
CA THR A 681 3.02 47.49 -18.78
C THR A 681 2.49 48.93 -18.82
N ARG A 682 1.65 49.26 -17.84
CA ARG A 682 1.08 50.60 -17.66
C ARG A 682 2.11 51.57 -17.06
N PRO A 683 1.87 52.89 -17.10
CA PRO A 683 2.77 53.89 -16.52
C PRO A 683 3.00 53.73 -15.01
N ASP A 684 2.08 53.08 -14.30
CA ASP A 684 2.19 52.74 -12.88
C ASP A 684 3.02 51.45 -12.63
N GLY A 685 3.57 50.86 -13.69
CA GLY A 685 4.36 49.63 -13.66
C GLY A 685 3.53 48.36 -13.52
N THR A 686 2.20 48.42 -13.53
CA THR A 686 1.35 47.21 -13.50
C THR A 686 1.22 46.60 -14.89
N ALA A 687 1.24 45.27 -14.97
CA ALA A 687 1.02 44.54 -16.23
C ALA A 687 -0.14 43.55 -16.05
N THR A 688 -0.84 43.25 -17.13
CA THR A 688 -1.98 42.32 -17.08
C THR A 688 -1.57 40.94 -17.56
N LEU A 689 -1.64 39.94 -16.67
CA LEU A 689 -1.48 38.54 -17.02
C LEU A 689 -2.77 38.04 -17.68
N PRO A 690 -2.71 37.62 -18.95
CA PRO A 690 -3.88 37.15 -19.65
C PRO A 690 -4.27 35.75 -19.19
N SER A 691 -5.53 35.58 -18.80
CA SER A 691 -6.13 34.27 -18.54
C SER A 691 -6.52 33.60 -19.84
N ARG A 692 -6.11 32.34 -20.00
CA ARG A 692 -6.53 31.50 -21.12
C ARG A 692 -8.03 31.16 -21.02
N PHE A 693 -8.59 31.08 -19.82
CA PHE A 693 -10.03 30.95 -19.61
C PHE A 693 -10.81 32.21 -20.03
N ALA A 694 -10.29 33.40 -19.75
CA ALA A 694 -10.88 34.65 -20.21
C ALA A 694 -10.86 34.73 -21.75
N ARG A 695 -9.74 34.37 -22.38
CA ARG A 695 -9.62 34.32 -23.86
C ARG A 695 -10.58 33.30 -24.50
N LEU A 696 -10.72 32.12 -23.91
CA LEU A 696 -11.67 31.10 -24.39
C LEU A 696 -13.13 31.57 -24.25
N ARG A 697 -13.49 32.20 -23.12
CA ARG A 697 -14.82 32.78 -22.92
C ARG A 697 -15.12 33.93 -23.89
N ALA A 698 -14.15 34.81 -24.15
CA ALA A 698 -14.31 35.91 -25.10
C ALA A 698 -14.52 35.40 -26.54
N ARG A 699 -13.74 34.40 -26.97
CA ARG A 699 -13.91 33.74 -28.29
C ARG A 699 -15.27 33.05 -28.40
N GLN A 700 -15.73 32.40 -27.34
CA GLN A 700 -17.06 31.76 -27.27
C GLN A 700 -18.20 32.78 -27.22
N GLY A 701 -18.04 33.92 -26.54
CA GLY A 701 -19.03 35.00 -26.52
C GLY A 701 -19.21 35.67 -27.89
N ALA A 702 -18.14 35.77 -28.68
CA ALA A 702 -18.18 36.24 -30.06
C ALA A 702 -18.90 35.23 -30.99
N THR A 703 -18.71 33.92 -30.79
CA THR A 703 -19.44 32.86 -31.52
C THR A 703 -20.88 32.68 -31.02
N ARG A 704 -21.17 32.93 -29.74
CA ARG A 704 -22.53 32.86 -29.14
C ARG A 704 -23.48 33.92 -29.69
N ARG A 705 -22.98 35.10 -30.10
CA ARG A 705 -23.81 36.13 -30.75
C ARG A 705 -24.32 35.72 -32.13
N GLN A 706 -23.71 34.72 -32.78
CA GLN A 706 -24.15 34.21 -34.09
C GLN A 706 -25.07 32.97 -33.99
N ALA A 707 -25.07 32.27 -32.86
CA ALA A 707 -25.84 31.03 -32.66
C ALA A 707 -26.77 31.14 -31.44
N ALA A 708 -27.60 32.19 -31.43
CA ALA A 708 -28.64 32.35 -30.42
C ALA A 708 -29.83 31.42 -30.71
N THR A 709 -29.65 30.11 -30.52
CA THR A 709 -30.73 29.14 -30.22
C THR A 709 -30.14 27.77 -29.87
N ALA A 710 -30.52 27.24 -28.69
CA ALA A 710 -30.25 25.90 -28.13
C ALA A 710 -28.92 25.66 -27.34
N LEU A 711 -29.02 25.85 -26.02
CA LEU A 711 -28.53 25.04 -24.86
C LEU A 711 -27.33 24.07 -24.99
N ASP A 712 -26.56 23.70 -23.95
CA ASP A 712 -26.03 24.30 -22.71
C ASP A 712 -25.05 23.25 -22.09
N ALA A 713 -24.05 23.72 -21.35
CA ALA A 713 -23.23 23.10 -20.28
C ALA A 713 -22.69 21.65 -20.33
N GLY A 714 -22.92 20.85 -21.38
CA GLY A 714 -22.33 19.51 -21.56
C GLY A 714 -20.92 19.52 -22.18
N LEU A 715 -20.52 20.65 -22.77
CA LEU A 715 -19.35 20.73 -23.65
C LEU A 715 -18.03 20.96 -22.90
N ALA A 716 -18.02 21.70 -21.79
CA ALA A 716 -16.80 21.97 -21.02
C ALA A 716 -16.21 20.69 -20.38
N VAL A 717 -17.07 19.75 -19.98
CA VAL A 717 -16.64 18.44 -19.49
C VAL A 717 -16.13 17.56 -20.62
N ARG A 718 -16.72 17.63 -21.82
CA ARG A 718 -16.25 16.88 -22.99
C ARG A 718 -14.93 17.42 -23.54
N ILE A 719 -14.77 18.74 -23.58
CA ILE A 719 -13.53 19.38 -24.02
C ILE A 719 -12.42 19.14 -23.00
N GLN A 720 -12.69 19.21 -21.70
CA GLN A 720 -11.66 18.89 -20.69
C GLN A 720 -11.25 17.41 -20.77
N VAL A 721 -12.20 16.48 -20.92
CA VAL A 721 -11.89 15.06 -21.11
C VAL A 721 -11.11 14.81 -22.40
N GLN A 722 -11.40 15.54 -23.48
CA GLN A 722 -10.65 15.46 -24.74
C GLN A 722 -9.27 16.12 -24.66
N VAL A 723 -9.10 17.16 -23.86
CA VAL A 723 -7.81 17.83 -23.62
C VAL A 723 -6.93 16.99 -22.70
N ASP A 724 -7.51 16.38 -21.68
CA ASP A 724 -6.81 15.45 -20.78
C ASP A 724 -6.42 14.18 -21.55
N GLN A 725 -7.30 13.67 -22.42
CA GLN A 725 -6.95 12.55 -23.32
C GLN A 725 -5.88 12.96 -24.33
N ALA A 726 -5.96 14.14 -24.94
CA ALA A 726 -4.92 14.62 -25.86
C ALA A 726 -3.59 14.86 -25.16
N ALA A 727 -3.58 15.32 -23.90
CA ALA A 727 -2.36 15.49 -23.11
C ALA A 727 -1.74 14.13 -22.73
N ILE A 728 -2.56 13.12 -22.48
CA ILE A 728 -2.13 11.73 -22.26
C ILE A 728 -1.61 11.12 -23.56
N ASP A 729 -2.31 11.27 -24.67
CA ASP A 729 -1.90 10.76 -25.98
C ASP A 729 -0.62 11.46 -26.48
N THR A 730 -0.44 12.76 -26.16
CA THR A 730 0.80 13.49 -26.47
C THR A 730 1.96 13.03 -25.57
N ALA A 731 1.69 12.70 -24.31
CA ALA A 731 2.67 12.11 -23.40
C ALA A 731 3.04 10.66 -23.78
N GLU A 732 2.09 9.86 -24.25
CA GLU A 732 2.34 8.49 -24.75
C GLU A 732 3.04 8.47 -26.12
N ALA A 733 2.75 9.44 -27.00
CA ALA A 733 3.46 9.62 -28.28
C ALA A 733 4.91 10.09 -28.09
N LEU A 734 5.21 10.82 -27.01
CA LEU A 734 6.58 11.20 -26.63
C LEU A 734 7.37 10.03 -26.00
N VAL A 735 6.68 8.99 -25.51
CA VAL A 735 7.30 7.77 -24.94
C VAL A 735 7.41 6.64 -25.97
N SER A 736 6.59 6.66 -27.03
CA SER A 736 6.50 5.60 -28.04
C SER A 736 6.97 6.08 -29.42
N GLY A 737 8.24 6.47 -29.53
CA GLY A 737 8.91 6.56 -30.84
C GLY A 737 9.15 5.14 -31.40
N PRO A 738 9.08 4.93 -32.72
CA PRO A 738 9.28 3.59 -33.31
C PRO A 738 10.71 3.13 -33.03
N GLU A 739 10.88 1.87 -32.59
CA GLU A 739 12.18 1.21 -32.57
C GLU A 739 12.79 1.25 -33.98
N PRO A 740 14.11 1.51 -34.12
CA PRO A 740 14.77 1.38 -35.40
C PRO A 740 14.76 -0.10 -35.81
N ASP A 741 14.23 -0.36 -36.99
CA ASP A 741 14.18 -1.67 -37.64
C ASP A 741 15.62 -2.18 -37.85
N LEU A 742 16.08 -3.06 -36.96
CA LEU A 742 17.34 -3.80 -37.08
C LEU A 742 17.09 -5.07 -37.89
N ASP A 743 16.71 -4.93 -39.16
CA ASP A 743 16.83 -6.04 -40.12
C ASP A 743 16.96 -5.53 -41.56
N THR A 744 18.14 -5.04 -41.93
CA THR A 744 18.57 -4.97 -43.34
C THR A 744 20.06 -5.24 -43.44
N ASP A 745 20.43 -6.51 -43.32
CA ASP A 745 21.72 -7.00 -43.80
C ASP A 745 21.44 -7.92 -45.01
N GLN A 746 21.35 -7.31 -46.20
CA GLN A 746 21.55 -8.04 -47.46
C GLN A 746 22.40 -7.22 -48.44
N PRO A 747 23.39 -7.85 -49.08
CA PRO A 747 24.35 -7.17 -49.94
C PRO A 747 23.76 -6.88 -51.33
N ALA A 748 24.20 -5.78 -51.92
CA ALA A 748 23.89 -5.43 -53.30
C ALA A 748 24.35 -6.50 -54.29
N PRO A 749 23.54 -6.86 -55.31
CA PRO A 749 24.06 -7.47 -56.53
C PRO A 749 24.26 -6.41 -57.61
N PHE A 750 25.35 -6.62 -58.35
CA PHE A 750 25.73 -6.04 -59.62
C PHE A 750 24.57 -5.85 -60.61
N ASP A 751 24.37 -4.63 -61.10
CA ASP A 751 24.71 -4.18 -62.47
C ASP A 751 24.51 -2.66 -62.63
#